data_AF-A0AB39MJW4-F1
#
_entry.id   AF-A0AB39MJW4-F1
#
_cell.length_a   1.000
_cell.length_b   1.000
_cell.length_c   1.000
_cell.angle_alpha   90.00
_cell.angle_beta   90.00
_cell.angle_gamma   90.00
#
_symmetry.space_group_name_H-M   'P 1'
#
loop_
_entity.id
_entity.type
_entity.pdbx_description
1 polymer ?
#
loop_
_entity_poly.entity_id
_entity_poly.type
_entity_poly.pdbx_seq_one_letter_code
_entity_poly.pdbx_strand_id
1 'polypeptide(L)'
;MWDDAFPSFLIGLREGLEAGLIVSILIATLVRADAKSRLPQVWTGVLAAIALAMSFGAVLTFTAANLSATAQEAFGGVLSVIAVAFVTAMVFWMRRSARTFSGEIREKVTGALTMGAGMLMLTSFLAVGREGLETALFLWTTARAAGESSGPLAGAAIGLVLAAALCWGLYRRVLRINLTKFFTATGAVLIVIAAGVLGYGLRDLQEGGVLPGQTAYAFDLSGSVDAGSWYSTLIQGVLNLMPTMTWLQVVAYVGYLAVVMPLFVRGVKAKPAAPAAPETHEPVPAPRRRPVWVVPVAVVAVPAVVAGLVVAVSRPKPASSETVAVSETECGKGFTVPDTGRQTFQMHNTGDKTAEVYLIDPATSAVYGEVEGLAPGTTRDLVATVAGGSYAWRCVPTGAKAVTSATVHVSGGGGAVRAVVPVSENDLAAPLKSYKAYVDQGLATLVTQTRQLSDDITGNHLAQARTDWLTAHRTYSSLGAAYGTFEDFDQKINGRADGLAGGAQDKDFAGFHRIEYGLWHGQSAGELKAPAQQLATAVVGLRKAFPTQDFDPGDLPLRAHEILENALQFELTGDTDEGSGTNLATVDSNLAGTRELLTVLKPLLTKESPQLLPGVDADIARLQKLLDSAHQGGSWTPVEKLDGTTKARLDGATGQLLEDLAPVPDLLEIRKSA
;
A
#
# COMPACT_ATOMS: atom_id res chain seq x y z
N MET A 1 39.93 -5.34 6.19
CA MET A 1 39.30 -4.70 5.00
C MET A 1 38.04 -5.43 4.55
N TRP A 2 38.03 -6.77 4.44
CA TRP A 2 36.81 -7.54 4.15
C TRP A 2 35.86 -7.64 5.35
N ASP A 3 36.41 -7.63 6.55
CA ASP A 3 35.71 -7.80 7.82
C ASP A 3 34.65 -6.72 8.08
N ASP A 4 35.01 -5.44 7.88
CA ASP A 4 34.10 -4.29 8.06
C ASP A 4 33.21 -4.04 6.82
N ALA A 5 33.58 -4.63 5.68
CA ALA A 5 32.86 -4.50 4.43
C ALA A 5 31.69 -5.49 4.32
N PHE A 6 31.77 -6.64 4.97
CA PHE A 6 30.80 -7.72 4.81
C PHE A 6 29.37 -7.37 5.24
N PRO A 7 29.12 -6.70 6.38
CA PRO A 7 27.77 -6.29 6.76
C PRO A 7 27.15 -5.32 5.74
N SER A 8 27.93 -4.32 5.34
CA SER A 8 27.50 -3.32 4.35
C SER A 8 27.34 -3.91 2.95
N PHE A 9 28.12 -4.94 2.61
CA PHE A 9 27.94 -5.75 1.40
C PHE A 9 26.59 -6.46 1.40
N LEU A 10 26.20 -7.10 2.51
CA LEU A 10 24.91 -7.79 2.59
C LEU A 10 23.73 -6.82 2.53
N ILE A 11 23.86 -5.65 3.17
CA ILE A 11 22.88 -4.56 3.07
C ILE A 11 22.77 -4.09 1.62
N GLY A 12 23.87 -3.67 0.99
CA GLY A 12 23.87 -3.20 -0.39
C GLY A 12 23.38 -4.27 -1.39
N LEU A 13 23.70 -5.54 -1.16
CA LEU A 13 23.24 -6.65 -1.99
C LEU A 13 21.72 -6.87 -1.86
N ARG A 14 21.19 -6.79 -0.64
CA ARG A 14 19.76 -7.00 -0.36
C ARG A 14 18.92 -5.86 -0.90
N GLU A 15 19.15 -4.64 -0.40
CA GLU A 15 18.34 -3.48 -0.76
C GLU A 15 18.48 -3.16 -2.25
N GLY A 16 19.69 -3.36 -2.80
CA GLY A 16 19.94 -3.28 -4.23
C GLY A 16 19.18 -4.31 -5.06
N LEU A 17 18.99 -5.54 -4.55
CA LEU A 17 18.20 -6.56 -5.23
C LEU A 17 16.70 -6.24 -5.17
N GLU A 18 16.21 -5.72 -4.05
CA GLU A 18 14.80 -5.34 -3.87
C GLU A 18 14.42 -4.19 -4.81
N ALA A 19 15.17 -3.09 -4.75
CA ALA A 19 15.00 -1.97 -5.67
C ALA A 19 15.22 -2.40 -7.13
N GLY A 20 16.29 -3.17 -7.39
CA GLY A 20 16.65 -3.64 -8.72
C GLY A 20 15.64 -4.60 -9.33
N LEU A 21 14.95 -5.41 -8.53
CA LEU A 21 13.89 -6.31 -9.00
C LEU A 21 12.67 -5.53 -9.46
N ILE A 22 12.24 -4.53 -8.68
CA ILE A 22 11.11 -3.66 -9.06
C ILE A 22 11.42 -2.93 -10.37
N VAL A 23 12.61 -2.33 -10.47
CA VAL A 23 13.07 -1.66 -11.69
C VAL A 23 13.16 -2.64 -12.86
N SER A 24 13.66 -3.86 -12.64
CA SER A 24 13.74 -4.89 -13.68
C SER A 24 12.37 -5.32 -14.18
N ILE A 25 11.36 -5.37 -13.31
CA ILE A 25 9.97 -5.65 -13.69
C ILE A 25 9.43 -4.51 -14.54
N LEU A 26 9.58 -3.25 -14.12
CA LEU A 26 9.14 -2.07 -14.87
C LEU A 26 9.84 -1.97 -16.24
N ILE A 27 11.13 -2.28 -16.32
CA ILE A 27 11.85 -2.34 -17.59
C ILE A 27 11.33 -3.50 -18.44
N ALA A 28 11.12 -4.68 -17.84
CA ALA A 28 10.61 -5.84 -18.57
C ALA A 28 9.20 -5.63 -19.11
N THR A 29 8.31 -4.93 -18.38
CA THR A 29 6.95 -4.60 -18.85
C THR A 29 7.00 -3.64 -20.03
N LEU A 30 7.79 -2.56 -19.92
CA LEU A 30 7.96 -1.59 -21.01
C LEU A 30 8.61 -2.21 -22.25
N VAL A 31 9.59 -3.11 -22.07
CA VAL A 31 10.25 -3.80 -23.18
C VAL A 31 9.33 -4.82 -23.83
N ARG A 32 8.53 -5.57 -23.06
CA ARG A 32 7.55 -6.54 -23.60
C ARG A 32 6.43 -5.87 -24.37
N ALA A 33 6.04 -4.67 -23.97
CA ALA A 33 5.00 -3.89 -24.62
C ALA A 33 5.52 -2.97 -25.75
N ASP A 34 6.78 -3.14 -26.16
CA ASP A 34 7.49 -2.32 -27.16
C ASP A 34 7.53 -0.81 -26.86
N ALA A 35 7.27 -0.40 -25.61
CA ALA A 35 7.28 0.97 -25.13
C ALA A 35 8.68 1.43 -24.67
N LYS A 36 9.74 1.04 -25.40
CA LYS A 36 11.15 1.37 -25.03
C LYS A 36 11.43 2.86 -24.96
N SER A 37 10.63 3.68 -25.66
CA SER A 37 10.69 5.14 -25.59
C SER A 37 10.36 5.70 -24.21
N ARG A 38 9.73 4.90 -23.33
CA ARG A 38 9.39 5.28 -21.95
C ARG A 38 10.42 4.85 -20.89
N LEU A 39 11.51 4.19 -21.30
CA LEU A 39 12.59 3.79 -20.39
C LEU A 39 13.30 4.97 -19.72
N PRO A 40 13.56 6.12 -20.40
CA PRO A 40 14.17 7.27 -19.75
C PRO A 40 13.41 7.76 -18.51
N GLN A 41 12.08 7.62 -18.49
CA GLN A 41 11.20 8.05 -17.40
C GLN A 41 11.41 7.19 -16.14
N VAL A 42 11.59 5.88 -16.32
CA VAL A 42 11.99 4.97 -15.24
C VAL A 42 13.35 5.39 -14.70
N TRP A 43 14.33 5.60 -15.58
CA TRP A 43 15.68 6.03 -15.19
C TRP A 43 15.70 7.40 -14.50
N THR A 44 14.86 8.36 -14.90
CA THR A 44 14.74 9.64 -14.19
C THR A 44 14.21 9.47 -12.77
N GLY A 45 13.23 8.57 -12.54
CA GLY A 45 12.74 8.26 -11.20
C GLY A 45 13.81 7.57 -10.35
N VAL A 46 14.51 6.59 -10.92
CA VAL A 46 15.63 5.88 -10.27
C VAL A 46 16.75 6.85 -9.88
N LEU A 47 17.19 7.72 -10.80
CA LEU A 47 18.26 8.69 -10.53
C LEU A 47 17.85 9.73 -9.47
N ALA A 48 16.59 10.18 -9.50
CA ALA A 48 16.06 11.08 -8.48
C ALA A 48 16.03 10.42 -7.08
N ALA A 49 15.67 9.14 -7.01
CA ALA A 49 15.67 8.37 -5.77
C ALA A 49 17.09 8.16 -5.22
N ILE A 50 18.05 7.83 -6.08
CA ILE A 50 19.47 7.72 -5.70
C ILE A 50 20.00 9.06 -5.18
N ALA A 51 19.66 10.17 -5.84
CA ALA A 51 20.03 11.51 -5.37
C ALA A 51 19.43 11.84 -4.00
N LEU A 52 18.16 11.47 -3.75
CA LEU A 52 17.51 11.62 -2.45
C LEU A 52 18.22 10.80 -1.37
N ALA A 53 18.51 9.53 -1.63
CA ALA A 53 19.19 8.63 -0.69
C ALA A 53 20.60 9.14 -0.32
N MET A 54 21.38 9.60 -1.31
CA MET A 54 22.69 10.21 -1.07
C MET A 54 22.58 11.50 -0.25
N SER A 55 21.57 12.34 -0.55
CA SER A 55 21.32 13.58 0.17
C SER A 55 20.94 13.30 1.63
N PHE A 56 20.10 12.30 1.86
CA PHE A 56 19.71 11.86 3.20
C PHE A 56 20.90 11.35 4.02
N GLY A 57 21.73 10.47 3.44
CA GLY A 57 22.97 10.01 4.09
C GLY A 57 23.95 11.15 4.39
N ALA A 58 24.06 12.13 3.49
CA ALA A 58 24.86 13.33 3.72
C ALA A 58 24.31 14.16 4.89
N VAL A 59 23.00 14.40 4.94
CA VAL A 59 22.35 15.14 6.05
C VAL A 59 22.60 14.45 7.39
N LEU A 60 22.46 13.12 7.48
CA LEU A 60 22.75 12.37 8.71
C LEU A 60 24.23 12.53 9.14
N THR A 61 25.14 12.46 8.19
CA THR A 61 26.58 12.58 8.45
C THR A 61 26.96 13.98 8.93
N PHE A 62 26.49 15.02 8.24
CA PHE A 62 26.77 16.41 8.62
C PHE A 62 26.06 16.81 9.90
N THR A 63 24.83 16.34 10.15
CA THR A 63 24.11 16.63 11.40
C THR A 63 24.86 16.04 12.59
N ALA A 64 25.27 14.76 12.51
CA ALA A 64 26.02 14.13 13.59
C ALA A 64 27.39 14.77 13.83
N ALA A 65 28.07 15.25 12.79
CA ALA A 65 29.35 15.94 12.91
C ALA A 65 29.27 17.31 13.63
N ASN A 66 28.08 17.89 13.77
CA ASN A 66 27.87 19.16 14.46
C ASN A 66 27.39 19.01 15.92
N LEU A 67 27.27 17.79 16.44
CA LEU A 67 26.90 17.51 17.82
C LEU A 67 28.14 17.47 18.73
N SER A 68 27.96 17.74 20.03
CA SER A 68 29.01 17.51 21.03
C SER A 68 29.32 16.01 21.15
N ALA A 69 30.52 15.63 21.57
CA ALA A 69 30.95 14.23 21.64
C ALA A 69 29.93 13.33 22.40
N THR A 70 29.45 13.79 23.56
CA THR A 70 28.45 13.06 24.36
C THR A 70 27.08 12.97 23.65
N ALA A 71 26.64 14.03 22.97
CA ALA A 71 25.40 14.03 22.20
C ALA A 71 25.53 13.19 20.93
N GLN A 72 26.71 13.11 20.34
CA GLN A 72 27.01 12.29 19.18
C GLN A 72 26.96 10.79 19.52
N GLU A 73 27.54 10.40 20.66
CA GLU A 73 27.46 9.03 21.19
C GLU A 73 26.00 8.65 21.52
N ALA A 74 25.28 9.50 22.25
CA ALA A 74 23.86 9.25 22.53
C ALA A 74 22.99 9.16 21.25
N PHE A 75 23.23 10.04 20.28
CA PHE A 75 22.52 10.05 19.01
C PHE A 75 22.80 8.79 18.17
N GLY A 76 24.07 8.36 18.10
CA GLY A 76 24.49 7.11 17.44
C GLY A 76 23.87 5.88 18.10
N GLY A 77 23.84 5.86 19.43
CA GLY A 77 23.24 4.80 20.22
C GLY A 77 21.73 4.64 20.00
N VAL A 78 20.97 5.75 20.04
CA VAL A 78 19.51 5.76 19.77
C VAL A 78 19.23 5.29 18.35
N LEU A 79 19.95 5.82 17.35
CA LEU A 79 19.75 5.42 15.96
C LEU A 79 20.09 3.95 15.70
N SER A 80 21.07 3.40 16.41
CA SER A 80 21.42 1.97 16.32
C SER A 80 20.29 1.09 16.87
N VAL A 81 19.65 1.47 17.99
CA VAL A 81 18.49 0.73 18.53
C VAL A 81 17.30 0.81 17.58
N ILE A 82 17.02 1.98 17.03
CA ILE A 82 15.96 2.17 16.01
C ILE A 82 16.26 1.30 14.79
N ALA A 83 17.50 1.34 14.26
CA ALA A 83 17.91 0.54 13.12
C ALA A 83 17.71 -0.96 13.37
N VAL A 84 18.03 -1.48 14.56
CA VAL A 84 17.79 -2.89 14.91
C VAL A 84 16.29 -3.22 14.92
N ALA A 85 15.44 -2.35 15.46
CA ALA A 85 13.99 -2.55 15.43
C ALA A 85 13.46 -2.61 13.99
N PHE A 86 13.91 -1.68 13.14
CA PHE A 86 13.56 -1.65 11.70
C PHE A 86 14.07 -2.89 10.97
N VAL A 87 15.34 -3.27 11.12
CA VAL A 87 15.91 -4.50 10.50
C VAL A 87 15.12 -5.72 10.93
N THR A 88 14.78 -5.84 12.22
CA THR A 88 13.99 -6.97 12.74
C THR A 88 12.61 -7.01 12.07
N ALA A 89 11.88 -5.89 12.10
CA ALA A 89 10.56 -5.79 11.49
C ALA A 89 10.62 -6.15 10.00
N MET A 90 11.63 -5.66 9.29
CA MET A 90 11.80 -5.87 7.85
C MET A 90 12.15 -7.33 7.51
N VAL A 91 13.01 -7.98 8.29
CA VAL A 91 13.35 -9.40 8.09
C VAL A 91 12.10 -10.29 8.25
N PHE A 92 11.19 -9.97 9.17
CA PHE A 92 9.91 -10.67 9.31
C PHE A 92 8.90 -10.29 8.21
N TRP A 93 8.82 -9.01 7.85
CA TRP A 93 7.95 -8.50 6.80
C TRP A 93 8.29 -9.12 5.44
N MET A 94 9.54 -9.05 5.01
CA MET A 94 10.00 -9.66 3.76
C MET A 94 9.76 -11.15 3.70
N ARG A 95 9.92 -11.87 4.82
CA ARG A 95 9.64 -13.30 4.85
C ARG A 95 8.16 -13.60 4.59
N ARG A 96 7.25 -12.71 5.02
CA ARG A 96 5.81 -12.77 4.69
C ARG A 96 5.59 -12.40 3.22
N SER A 97 6.19 -11.31 2.75
CA SER A 97 6.02 -10.80 1.38
C SER A 97 6.62 -11.74 0.32
N ALA A 98 7.75 -12.41 0.58
CA ALA A 98 8.40 -13.34 -0.36
C ALA A 98 7.50 -14.53 -0.76
N ARG A 99 6.38 -14.76 -0.05
CA ARG A 99 5.36 -15.76 -0.38
C ARG A 99 4.25 -15.19 -1.30
N THR A 100 3.99 -13.88 -1.27
CA THR A 100 2.97 -13.19 -2.07
C THR A 100 3.54 -12.50 -3.32
N PHE A 101 4.86 -12.29 -3.36
CA PHE A 101 5.59 -11.62 -4.46
C PHE A 101 5.31 -12.19 -5.85
N SER A 102 5.00 -13.48 -5.98
CA SER A 102 4.71 -14.07 -7.31
C SER A 102 3.36 -13.60 -7.89
N GLY A 103 2.40 -13.21 -7.04
CA GLY A 103 1.08 -12.70 -7.45
C GLY A 103 1.12 -11.21 -7.81
N GLU A 104 1.69 -10.38 -6.92
CA GLU A 104 1.81 -8.93 -7.13
C GLU A 104 2.64 -8.54 -8.36
N ILE A 105 3.63 -9.36 -8.75
CA ILE A 105 4.44 -9.12 -9.95
C ILE A 105 3.61 -9.32 -11.23
N ARG A 106 2.59 -10.19 -11.22
CA ARG A 106 1.68 -10.38 -12.36
C ARG A 106 0.67 -9.23 -12.46
N GLU A 107 0.21 -8.73 -11.31
CA GLU A 107 -0.75 -7.63 -11.16
C GLU A 107 -0.18 -6.27 -11.58
N LYS A 108 1.09 -5.99 -11.27
CA LYS A 108 1.77 -4.72 -11.64
C LYS A 108 2.22 -4.66 -13.11
N VAL A 109 2.16 -5.78 -13.85
CA VAL A 109 2.54 -5.84 -15.27
C VAL A 109 1.47 -5.24 -16.19
N THR A 110 0.19 -5.32 -15.80
CA THR A 110 -0.96 -4.84 -16.58
C THR A 110 -1.20 -3.33 -16.43
N GLY A 111 -0.89 -2.73 -15.27
CA GLY A 111 -1.06 -1.28 -15.03
C GLY A 111 0.05 -0.39 -15.61
N ALA A 112 1.22 -0.93 -15.97
CA ALA A 112 2.36 -0.11 -16.42
C ALA A 112 2.17 0.56 -17.80
N LEU A 113 1.19 0.13 -18.59
CA LEU A 113 0.92 0.70 -19.91
C LEU A 113 -0.07 1.87 -19.90
N THR A 114 -0.92 1.94 -18.88
CA THR A 114 -1.88 3.05 -18.67
C THR A 114 -1.25 4.20 -17.87
N MET A 115 -0.12 3.97 -17.19
CA MET A 115 0.62 5.00 -16.47
C MET A 115 1.20 6.07 -17.41
N GLY A 116 0.82 7.34 -17.16
CA GLY A 116 1.46 8.50 -17.78
C GLY A 116 2.95 8.61 -17.45
N ALA A 117 3.70 9.39 -18.24
CA ALA A 117 5.15 9.55 -18.06
C ALA A 117 5.55 10.04 -16.65
N GLY A 118 4.73 10.90 -16.03
CA GLY A 118 4.92 11.35 -14.66
C GLY A 118 4.67 10.27 -13.61
N MET A 119 3.67 9.40 -13.84
CA MET A 119 3.37 8.29 -12.94
C MET A 119 4.47 7.23 -12.98
N LEU A 120 4.98 6.86 -14.16
CA LEU A 120 6.12 5.93 -14.28
C LEU A 120 7.38 6.46 -13.56
N MET A 121 7.64 7.76 -13.65
CA MET A 121 8.73 8.42 -12.93
C MET A 121 8.49 8.35 -11.42
N LEU A 122 7.29 8.71 -10.96
CA LEU A 122 6.91 8.70 -9.55
C LEU A 122 6.94 7.29 -8.95
N THR A 123 6.40 6.29 -9.62
CA THR A 123 6.43 4.89 -9.15
C THR A 123 7.85 4.37 -9.05
N SER A 124 8.70 4.65 -10.04
CA SER A 124 10.13 4.27 -10.00
C SER A 124 10.87 5.01 -8.89
N PHE A 125 10.56 6.30 -8.69
CA PHE A 125 11.12 7.13 -7.63
C PHE A 125 10.71 6.65 -6.23
N LEU A 126 9.42 6.38 -6.00
CA LEU A 126 8.93 5.93 -4.70
C LEU A 126 9.44 4.52 -4.37
N ALA A 127 9.42 3.61 -5.36
CA ALA A 127 9.92 2.26 -5.18
C ALA A 127 11.41 2.24 -4.83
N VAL A 128 12.26 2.95 -5.59
CA VAL A 128 13.71 2.99 -5.31
C VAL A 128 14.03 3.91 -4.14
N GLY A 129 13.23 4.97 -3.93
CA GLY A 129 13.46 5.99 -2.91
C GLY A 129 13.28 5.44 -1.50
N ARG A 130 12.26 4.60 -1.29
CA ARG A 130 12.08 3.89 -0.02
C ARG A 130 13.30 3.02 0.30
N GLU A 131 13.63 2.09 -0.59
CA GLU A 131 14.76 1.17 -0.38
C GLU A 131 16.10 1.93 -0.28
N GLY A 132 16.25 3.03 -1.02
CA GLY A 132 17.44 3.89 -0.99
C GLY A 132 17.60 4.64 0.33
N LEU A 133 16.51 5.16 0.91
CA LEU A 133 16.53 5.82 2.23
C LEU A 133 16.84 4.82 3.34
N GLU A 134 16.26 3.62 3.27
CA GLU A 134 16.53 2.52 4.20
C GLU A 134 18.01 2.08 4.09
N THR A 135 18.52 1.88 2.87
CA THR A 135 19.94 1.60 2.60
C THR A 135 20.84 2.68 3.21
N ALA A 136 20.54 3.95 2.98
CA ALA A 136 21.33 5.06 3.49
C ALA A 136 21.36 5.09 5.02
N LEU A 137 20.22 4.82 5.68
CA LEU A 137 20.13 4.73 7.14
C LEU A 137 20.97 3.58 7.69
N PHE A 138 20.83 2.37 7.13
CA PHE A 138 21.53 1.17 7.60
C PHE A 138 23.04 1.22 7.34
N LEU A 139 23.45 1.73 6.17
CA LEU A 139 24.87 1.92 5.89
C LEU A 139 25.47 2.98 6.80
N TRP A 140 24.72 4.04 7.14
CA TRP A 140 25.20 5.07 8.05
C TRP A 140 25.41 4.53 9.47
N THR A 141 24.46 3.78 10.02
CA THR A 141 24.61 3.17 11.36
C THR A 141 25.69 2.09 11.39
N THR A 142 25.78 1.27 10.35
CA THR A 142 26.82 0.23 10.23
C THR A 142 28.22 0.84 10.05
N ALA A 143 28.34 1.93 9.28
CA ALA A 143 29.61 2.63 9.11
C ALA A 143 30.09 3.30 10.41
N ARG A 144 29.16 3.76 11.26
CA ARG A 144 29.48 4.27 12.60
C ARG A 144 29.99 3.16 13.52
N ALA A 145 29.32 2.01 13.52
CA ALA A 145 29.75 0.83 14.28
C ALA A 145 31.15 0.33 13.86
N ALA A 146 31.54 0.51 12.60
CA ALA A 146 32.81 0.06 12.05
C ALA A 146 34.00 1.04 12.20
N GLY A 147 33.82 2.17 12.91
CA GLY A 147 34.91 3.05 13.37
C GLY A 147 35.83 3.65 12.29
N GLU A 148 35.35 4.66 11.54
CA GLU A 148 36.11 5.44 10.53
C GLU A 148 36.84 4.63 9.44
N SER A 149 36.47 3.36 9.23
CA SER A 149 37.02 2.54 8.14
C SER A 149 36.30 2.82 6.81
N SER A 150 37.02 2.72 5.68
CA SER A 150 36.43 2.79 4.33
C SER A 150 35.78 1.47 3.89
N GLY A 151 35.84 0.44 4.74
CA GLY A 151 35.32 -0.91 4.49
C GLY A 151 33.82 -0.95 4.21
N PRO A 152 32.97 -0.33 5.06
CA PRO A 152 31.52 -0.27 4.86
C PRO A 152 31.08 0.26 3.49
N LEU A 153 31.68 1.37 3.04
CA LEU A 153 31.41 1.98 1.72
C LEU A 153 31.81 1.04 0.57
N ALA A 154 32.99 0.42 0.66
CA ALA A 154 33.45 -0.53 -0.35
C ALA A 154 32.56 -1.79 -0.39
N GLY A 155 32.17 -2.30 0.78
CA GLY A 155 31.26 -3.43 0.92
C GLY A 155 29.91 -3.15 0.26
N ALA A 156 29.28 -2.03 0.61
CA ALA A 156 28.01 -1.60 0.03
C ALA A 156 28.08 -1.46 -1.50
N ALA A 157 29.15 -0.85 -2.01
CA ALA A 157 29.36 -0.68 -3.45
C ALA A 157 29.47 -2.04 -4.15
N ILE A 158 30.23 -3.00 -3.60
CA ILE A 158 30.34 -4.36 -4.15
C ILE A 158 28.98 -5.06 -4.10
N GLY A 159 28.23 -4.90 -3.01
CA GLY A 159 26.89 -5.46 -2.85
C GLY A 159 25.92 -4.94 -3.91
N LEU A 160 25.87 -3.62 -4.12
CA LEU A 160 25.03 -2.98 -5.14
C LEU A 160 25.42 -3.39 -6.56
N VAL A 161 26.73 -3.51 -6.85
CA VAL A 161 27.21 -3.98 -8.16
C VAL A 161 26.79 -5.43 -8.40
N LEU A 162 26.93 -6.30 -7.39
CA LEU A 162 26.49 -7.69 -7.49
C LEU A 162 24.96 -7.79 -7.62
N ALA A 163 24.20 -6.98 -6.89
CA ALA A 163 22.75 -6.90 -7.01
C ALA A 163 22.34 -6.51 -8.44
N ALA A 164 22.96 -5.47 -9.01
CA ALA A 164 22.71 -5.05 -10.39
C ALA A 164 23.04 -6.16 -11.40
N ALA A 165 24.14 -6.89 -11.19
CA ALA A 165 24.50 -8.04 -12.03
C ALA A 165 23.49 -9.20 -11.92
N LEU A 166 23.00 -9.49 -10.71
CA LEU A 166 21.96 -10.49 -10.47
C LEU A 166 20.63 -10.10 -11.11
N CYS A 167 20.18 -8.85 -10.92
CA CYS A 167 18.97 -8.31 -11.56
C CYS A 167 19.08 -8.37 -13.09
N TRP A 168 20.23 -8.02 -13.65
CA TRP A 168 20.50 -8.14 -15.08
C TRP A 168 20.45 -9.59 -15.57
N GLY A 169 21.00 -10.54 -14.80
CA GLY A 169 20.95 -11.97 -15.11
C GLY A 169 19.55 -12.57 -15.00
N LEU A 170 18.74 -12.11 -14.03
CA LEU A 170 17.32 -12.45 -13.89
C LEU A 170 16.50 -11.88 -15.07
N TYR A 171 16.74 -10.62 -15.45
CA TYR A 171 16.11 -9.98 -16.61
C TYR A 171 16.39 -10.74 -17.91
N ARG A 172 17.63 -11.20 -18.11
CA ARG A 172 18.00 -12.02 -19.30
C ARG A 172 17.55 -13.49 -19.21
N ARG A 173 16.82 -13.89 -18.16
CA ARG A 173 16.41 -15.29 -17.88
C ARG A 173 17.58 -16.29 -17.79
N VAL A 174 18.80 -15.81 -17.54
CA VAL A 174 20.01 -16.64 -17.43
C VAL A 174 20.13 -17.27 -16.04
N LEU A 175 19.52 -16.65 -15.02
CA LEU A 175 19.58 -17.10 -13.63
C LEU A 175 18.21 -17.60 -13.15
N ARG A 176 18.15 -18.81 -12.57
CA ARG A 176 16.99 -19.34 -11.84
C ARG A 176 17.34 -19.44 -10.35
N ILE A 177 17.16 -18.33 -9.61
CA ILE A 177 17.46 -18.26 -8.18
C ILE A 177 16.18 -18.45 -7.38
N ASN A 178 16.21 -19.32 -6.36
CA ASN A 178 15.11 -19.44 -5.40
C ASN A 178 15.18 -18.27 -4.41
N LEU A 179 14.40 -17.22 -4.67
CA LEU A 179 14.39 -15.99 -3.86
C LEU A 179 14.08 -16.27 -2.39
N THR A 180 13.19 -17.23 -2.09
CA THR A 180 12.87 -17.60 -0.71
C THR A 180 14.10 -18.14 0.04
N LYS A 181 14.91 -19.01 -0.59
CA LYS A 181 16.15 -19.52 0.02
C LYS A 181 17.20 -18.43 0.19
N PHE A 182 17.33 -17.57 -0.82
CA PHE A 182 18.25 -16.43 -0.79
C PHE A 182 17.92 -15.49 0.38
N PHE A 183 16.68 -14.99 0.45
CA PHE A 183 16.24 -14.09 1.52
C PHE A 183 16.22 -14.75 2.91
N THR A 184 16.00 -16.06 2.99
CA THR A 184 16.08 -16.78 4.28
C THR A 184 17.53 -16.84 4.78
N ALA A 185 18.49 -17.11 3.89
CA ALA A 185 19.90 -17.15 4.24
C ALA A 185 20.44 -15.75 4.60
N THR A 186 20.16 -14.74 3.79
CA THR A 186 20.60 -13.37 4.07
C THR A 186 19.90 -12.79 5.30
N GLY A 187 18.62 -13.08 5.52
CA GLY A 187 17.87 -12.67 6.72
C GLY A 187 18.43 -13.27 8.01
N ALA A 188 18.84 -14.54 8.00
CA ALA A 188 19.47 -15.17 9.17
C ALA A 188 20.81 -14.50 9.53
N VAL A 189 21.61 -14.14 8.52
CA VAL A 189 22.88 -13.42 8.74
C VAL A 189 22.64 -12.00 9.25
N LEU A 190 21.64 -11.29 8.72
CA LEU A 190 21.27 -9.96 9.20
C LEU A 190 20.78 -9.94 10.65
N ILE A 191 20.10 -10.99 11.12
CA ILE A 191 19.74 -11.12 12.53
C ILE A 191 21.00 -11.17 13.41
N VAL A 192 22.04 -11.86 12.96
CA VAL A 192 23.31 -11.92 13.71
C VAL A 192 24.00 -10.55 13.74
N ILE A 193 24.05 -9.86 12.60
CA ILE A 193 24.62 -8.50 12.51
C ILE A 193 23.82 -7.51 13.38
N ALA A 194 22.49 -7.58 13.36
CA ALA A 194 21.62 -6.73 14.16
C ALA A 194 21.84 -6.91 15.66
N ALA A 195 22.14 -8.14 16.12
CA ALA A 195 22.53 -8.38 17.51
C ALA A 195 23.82 -7.61 17.88
N GLY A 196 24.79 -7.57 16.96
CA GLY A 196 26.02 -6.79 17.10
C GLY A 196 25.78 -5.29 17.13
N VAL A 197 24.99 -4.76 16.18
CA VAL A 197 24.61 -3.34 16.14
C VAL A 197 23.86 -2.92 17.41
N LEU A 198 23.03 -3.80 17.98
CA LEU A 198 22.36 -3.57 19.26
C LEU A 198 23.38 -3.47 20.40
N GLY A 199 24.35 -4.39 20.46
CA GLY A 199 25.42 -4.35 21.45
C GLY A 199 26.28 -3.09 21.37
N TYR A 200 26.56 -2.60 20.16
CA TYR A 200 27.25 -1.33 19.94
C TYR A 200 26.39 -0.13 20.34
N GLY A 201 25.14 -0.07 19.89
CA GLY A 201 24.23 1.03 20.24
C GLY A 201 24.02 1.18 21.75
N LEU A 202 23.94 0.06 22.48
CA LEU A 202 23.86 0.10 23.95
C LEU A 202 25.15 0.57 24.61
N ARG A 203 26.32 0.35 24.00
CA ARG A 203 27.59 0.90 24.46
C ARG A 203 27.62 2.40 24.29
N ASP A 204 27.27 2.90 23.11
CA ASP A 204 27.19 4.32 22.81
C ASP A 204 26.21 5.05 23.73
N LEU A 205 25.09 4.40 24.10
CA LEU A 205 24.16 4.93 25.11
C LEU A 205 24.75 4.92 26.54
N GLN A 206 25.61 3.95 26.88
CA GLN A 206 26.35 3.97 28.14
C GLN A 206 27.45 5.03 28.15
N GLU A 207 28.08 5.30 27.00
CA GLU A 207 29.13 6.31 26.84
C GLU A 207 28.59 7.74 26.82
N GLY A 208 27.46 7.94 26.13
CA GLY A 208 26.69 9.18 26.16
C GLY A 208 25.97 9.46 27.49
N GLY A 209 26.12 8.61 28.51
CA GLY A 209 25.54 8.79 29.85
C GLY A 209 24.03 8.56 29.94
N VAL A 210 23.39 8.01 28.90
CA VAL A 210 21.95 7.71 28.86
C VAL A 210 21.62 6.44 29.65
N LEU A 211 22.52 5.44 29.63
CA LEU A 211 22.35 4.17 30.34
C LEU A 211 23.45 3.94 31.39
N PRO A 212 23.13 3.38 32.57
CA PRO A 212 24.13 3.09 33.60
C PRO A 212 25.00 1.87 33.25
N GLY A 213 26.13 1.71 33.95
CA GLY A 213 26.97 0.51 33.87
C GLY A 213 28.12 0.53 32.85
N GLN A 214 28.61 1.72 32.50
CA GLN A 214 29.73 1.92 31.56
C GLN A 214 31.03 1.19 31.97
N THR A 215 31.21 0.88 33.26
CA THR A 215 32.36 0.15 33.84
C THR A 215 32.05 -1.29 34.27
N ALA A 216 30.82 -1.77 34.05
CA ALA A 216 30.38 -3.11 34.45
C ALA A 216 30.71 -4.16 33.39
N TYR A 217 31.99 -4.47 33.24
CA TYR A 217 32.48 -5.44 32.24
C TYR A 217 32.06 -6.87 32.57
N ALA A 218 31.55 -7.58 31.56
CA ALA A 218 31.30 -9.02 31.63
C ALA A 218 32.57 -9.83 31.35
N PHE A 219 33.37 -9.35 30.40
CA PHE A 219 34.71 -9.85 30.13
C PHE A 219 35.59 -8.73 29.58
N ASP A 220 36.87 -8.78 29.93
CA ASP A 220 37.91 -7.92 29.40
C ASP A 220 39.05 -8.81 28.90
N LEU A 221 39.10 -8.98 27.58
CA LEU A 221 40.10 -9.80 26.89
C LEU A 221 41.20 -8.94 26.24
N SER A 222 41.27 -7.65 26.55
CA SER A 222 42.22 -6.70 25.95
C SER A 222 43.69 -7.09 26.19
N GLY A 223 43.98 -7.83 27.25
CA GLY A 223 45.33 -8.33 27.57
C GLY A 223 45.74 -9.63 26.86
N SER A 224 44.79 -10.39 26.29
CA SER A 224 45.03 -11.73 25.72
C SER A 224 44.68 -11.84 24.23
N VAL A 225 43.88 -10.90 23.70
CA VAL A 225 43.44 -10.85 22.31
C VAL A 225 44.01 -9.59 21.67
N ASP A 226 44.89 -9.76 20.69
CA ASP A 226 45.38 -8.63 19.89
C ASP A 226 44.22 -8.07 19.05
N ALA A 227 43.82 -6.83 19.36
CA ALA A 227 42.75 -6.12 18.66
C ALA A 227 43.08 -5.86 17.18
N GLY A 228 44.36 -5.89 16.79
CA GLY A 228 44.80 -5.76 15.39
C GLY A 228 44.90 -7.07 14.62
N SER A 229 44.65 -8.22 15.26
CA SER A 229 44.73 -9.52 14.60
C SER A 229 43.56 -9.74 13.64
N TRP A 230 43.84 -10.36 12.48
CA TRP A 230 42.84 -10.55 11.41
C TRP A 230 41.58 -11.30 11.85
N TYR A 231 41.67 -12.19 12.85
CA TYR A 231 40.52 -12.92 13.36
C TYR A 231 39.70 -12.09 14.36
N SER A 232 40.36 -11.19 15.11
CA SER A 232 39.68 -10.26 16.02
C SER A 232 38.97 -9.16 15.23
N THR A 233 39.58 -8.65 14.16
CA THR A 233 38.93 -7.72 13.23
C THR A 233 37.77 -8.39 12.49
N LEU A 234 37.88 -9.66 12.10
CA LEU A 234 36.78 -10.42 11.48
C LEU A 234 35.59 -10.60 12.42
N ILE A 235 35.86 -10.98 13.68
CA ILE A 235 34.82 -11.17 14.69
C ILE A 235 34.18 -9.84 15.07
N GLN A 236 34.96 -8.77 15.20
CA GLN A 236 34.47 -7.41 15.43
C GLN A 236 33.66 -6.89 14.24
N GLY A 237 34.16 -7.02 13.01
CA GLY A 237 33.47 -6.53 11.81
C GLY A 237 32.17 -7.27 11.50
N VAL A 238 32.12 -8.59 11.68
CA VAL A 238 30.95 -9.41 11.31
C VAL A 238 29.94 -9.55 12.46
N LEU A 239 30.41 -9.71 13.68
CA LEU A 239 29.56 -9.97 14.85
C LEU A 239 29.48 -8.77 15.80
N ASN A 240 30.25 -7.71 15.57
CA ASN A 240 30.38 -6.54 16.46
C ASN A 240 30.69 -6.92 17.91
N LEU A 241 31.48 -7.99 18.08
CA LEU A 241 31.94 -8.47 19.38
C LEU A 241 33.29 -7.83 19.70
N MET A 242 33.29 -6.86 20.61
CA MET A 242 34.51 -6.19 21.07
C MET A 242 35.23 -7.03 22.14
N PRO A 243 36.57 -6.92 22.28
CA PRO A 243 37.33 -7.61 23.33
C PRO A 243 36.91 -7.23 24.75
N THR A 244 36.30 -6.05 24.90
CA THR A 244 35.70 -5.54 26.13
C THR A 244 34.20 -5.34 25.92
N MET A 245 33.37 -6.10 26.63
CA MET A 245 31.91 -5.94 26.60
C MET A 245 31.32 -5.84 28.01
N THR A 246 30.36 -4.95 28.19
CA THR A 246 29.60 -4.84 29.45
C THR A 246 28.55 -5.95 29.56
N TRP A 247 28.10 -6.23 30.78
CA TRP A 247 27.00 -7.18 31.02
C TRP A 247 25.74 -6.83 30.23
N LEU A 248 25.43 -5.54 30.07
CA LEU A 248 24.28 -5.07 29.31
C LEU A 248 24.40 -5.46 27.83
N GLN A 249 25.57 -5.27 27.22
CA GLN A 249 25.79 -5.62 25.82
C GLN A 249 25.67 -7.13 25.60
N VAL A 250 26.27 -7.95 26.47
CA VAL A 250 26.24 -9.42 26.34
C VAL A 250 24.83 -9.95 26.51
N VAL A 251 24.08 -9.48 27.52
CA VAL A 251 22.69 -9.90 27.76
C VAL A 251 21.80 -9.50 26.59
N ALA A 252 21.93 -8.28 26.08
CA ALA A 252 21.15 -7.81 24.94
C ALA A 252 21.47 -8.59 23.66
N TYR A 253 22.76 -8.83 23.37
CA TYR A 253 23.20 -9.61 22.21
C TYR A 253 22.65 -11.04 22.24
N VAL A 254 22.85 -11.74 23.35
CA VAL A 254 22.40 -13.14 23.52
C VAL A 254 20.87 -13.20 23.58
N GLY A 255 20.23 -12.28 24.31
CA GLY A 255 18.77 -12.22 24.43
C GLY A 255 18.08 -11.97 23.09
N TYR A 256 18.60 -11.04 22.30
CA TYR A 256 18.10 -10.76 20.95
C TYR A 256 18.22 -12.00 20.05
N LEU A 257 19.37 -12.67 20.01
CA LEU A 257 19.55 -13.89 19.22
C LEU A 257 18.64 -15.03 19.70
N ALA A 258 18.54 -15.24 21.01
CA ALA A 258 17.74 -16.31 21.61
C ALA A 258 16.23 -16.16 21.33
N VAL A 259 15.75 -14.93 21.12
CA VAL A 259 14.34 -14.66 20.80
C VAL A 259 14.12 -14.62 19.29
N VAL A 260 14.87 -13.78 18.57
CA VAL A 260 14.61 -13.45 17.17
C VAL A 260 14.97 -14.60 16.23
N MET A 261 16.11 -15.27 16.43
CA MET A 261 16.55 -16.36 15.55
C MET A 261 15.59 -17.57 15.59
N PRO A 262 15.13 -18.07 16.77
CA PRO A 262 14.14 -19.16 16.80
C PRO A 262 12.79 -18.77 16.21
N LEU A 263 12.30 -17.54 16.41
CA LEU A 263 11.07 -17.05 15.78
C LEU A 263 11.20 -16.99 14.26
N PHE A 264 12.36 -16.54 13.77
CA PHE A 264 12.67 -16.50 12.36
C PHE A 264 12.74 -17.91 11.75
N VAL A 265 13.43 -18.86 12.38
CA VAL A 265 13.59 -20.24 11.86
C VAL A 265 12.30 -21.07 11.99
N ARG A 266 11.52 -20.92 13.06
CA ARG A 266 10.29 -21.71 13.28
C ARG A 266 9.28 -21.58 12.15
N GLY A 267 9.13 -20.39 11.59
CA GLY A 267 8.22 -20.21 10.47
C GLY A 267 8.81 -20.56 9.08
N VAL A 268 10.08 -20.98 9.00
CA VAL A 268 10.71 -21.57 7.80
C VAL A 268 10.30 -23.05 7.64
N LYS A 269 10.01 -23.76 8.74
CA LYS A 269 9.68 -25.21 8.73
C LYS A 269 8.26 -25.56 8.23
N ALA A 270 7.48 -24.59 7.74
CA ALA A 270 6.22 -24.89 7.04
C ALA A 270 6.53 -25.56 5.68
N LYS A 271 5.93 -26.74 5.45
CA LYS A 271 6.26 -27.70 4.37
C LYS A 271 6.24 -27.05 2.97
N PRO A 272 7.30 -27.14 2.16
CA PRO A 272 7.32 -26.61 0.79
C PRO A 272 6.44 -27.45 -0.14
N ALA A 273 5.58 -26.79 -0.94
CA ALA A 273 4.97 -27.39 -2.12
C ALA A 273 6.03 -27.52 -3.24
N ALA A 274 5.96 -28.60 -4.00
CA ALA A 274 6.94 -28.94 -5.04
C ALA A 274 6.85 -27.99 -6.26
N PRO A 275 7.96 -27.69 -6.96
CA PRO A 275 7.95 -26.80 -8.12
C PRO A 275 7.39 -27.50 -9.36
N ALA A 276 6.45 -26.85 -10.05
CA ALA A 276 5.97 -27.24 -11.38
C ALA A 276 7.01 -26.91 -12.48
N ALA A 277 7.03 -27.73 -13.54
CA ALA A 277 7.94 -27.62 -14.66
C ALA A 277 7.57 -26.45 -15.61
N PRO A 278 8.53 -25.86 -16.34
CA PRO A 278 8.25 -24.76 -17.26
C PRO A 278 7.86 -25.27 -18.66
N GLU A 279 6.71 -24.81 -19.17
CA GLU A 279 6.30 -25.01 -20.56
C GLU A 279 6.85 -23.93 -21.50
N THR A 280 7.33 -24.37 -22.66
CA THR A 280 7.90 -23.60 -23.76
C THR A 280 6.82 -23.04 -24.67
N HIS A 281 6.82 -21.73 -24.92
CA HIS A 281 6.03 -21.10 -26.00
C HIS A 281 6.96 -20.47 -27.04
N GLU A 282 6.70 -20.75 -28.32
CA GLU A 282 7.45 -20.24 -29.48
C GLU A 282 7.15 -18.77 -29.80
N PRO A 283 8.08 -18.01 -30.40
CA PRO A 283 7.87 -16.62 -30.78
C PRO A 283 7.34 -16.44 -32.21
N VAL A 284 6.31 -15.61 -32.37
CA VAL A 284 5.79 -15.12 -33.66
C VAL A 284 6.51 -13.81 -34.07
N PRO A 285 6.88 -13.60 -35.36
CA PRO A 285 7.64 -12.42 -35.78
C PRO A 285 6.75 -11.22 -36.15
N ALA A 286 7.16 -10.01 -35.75
CA ALA A 286 6.55 -8.73 -36.13
C ALA A 286 7.48 -7.89 -37.04
N PRO A 287 6.94 -6.98 -37.88
CA PRO A 287 7.67 -6.34 -38.97
C PRO A 287 8.47 -5.10 -38.53
N ARG A 288 9.57 -4.87 -39.25
CA ARG A 288 10.54 -3.78 -39.04
C ARG A 288 10.07 -2.44 -39.60
N ARG A 289 10.17 -1.36 -38.81
CA ARG A 289 10.47 0.00 -39.31
C ARG A 289 11.50 0.73 -38.42
N ARG A 290 12.33 1.54 -39.09
CA ARG A 290 13.63 2.07 -38.64
C ARG A 290 13.51 3.28 -37.70
N PRO A 291 14.48 3.50 -36.78
CA PRO A 291 14.49 4.66 -35.91
C PRO A 291 15.33 5.81 -36.51
N VAL A 292 14.91 7.04 -36.24
CA VAL A 292 15.79 8.22 -36.36
C VAL A 292 16.00 8.75 -34.95
N TRP A 293 17.22 8.59 -34.44
CA TRP A 293 17.72 9.17 -33.21
C TRP A 293 18.62 10.36 -33.57
N VAL A 294 18.37 11.52 -32.97
CA VAL A 294 19.43 12.49 -32.65
C VAL A 294 19.10 13.15 -31.31
N VAL A 295 20.02 12.98 -30.36
CA VAL A 295 20.16 13.53 -28.99
C VAL A 295 20.92 14.88 -29.16
N PRO A 296 20.84 15.94 -28.30
CA PRO A 296 21.28 15.81 -26.91
C PRO A 296 20.71 16.71 -25.79
N VAL A 297 20.41 16.07 -24.65
CA VAL A 297 21.08 16.10 -23.31
C VAL A 297 21.52 17.46 -22.69
N ALA A 298 21.43 18.60 -23.35
CA ALA A 298 21.93 19.87 -22.79
C ALA A 298 20.90 20.69 -21.97
N VAL A 299 19.65 20.26 -21.85
CA VAL A 299 18.56 21.11 -21.28
C VAL A 299 18.22 20.81 -19.82
N VAL A 300 18.74 19.75 -19.20
CA VAL A 300 18.34 19.38 -17.82
C VAL A 300 19.25 19.99 -16.73
N ALA A 301 20.47 20.41 -17.06
CA ALA A 301 21.42 20.89 -16.05
C ALA A 301 21.23 22.37 -15.63
N VAL A 302 20.62 23.20 -16.46
CA VAL A 302 20.51 24.66 -16.19
C VAL A 302 19.23 25.03 -15.44
N PRO A 303 18.03 24.46 -15.71
CA PRO A 303 16.83 24.79 -14.94
C PRO A 303 16.89 24.25 -13.51
N ALA A 304 17.62 23.16 -13.24
CA ALA A 304 17.74 22.61 -11.88
C ALA A 304 18.63 23.47 -10.98
N VAL A 305 19.68 24.09 -11.53
CA VAL A 305 20.54 25.03 -10.79
C VAL A 305 19.83 26.38 -10.62
N VAL A 306 19.08 26.85 -11.63
CA VAL A 306 18.28 28.08 -11.51
C VAL A 306 17.06 27.88 -10.61
N ALA A 307 16.39 26.72 -10.63
CA ALA A 307 15.31 26.40 -9.69
C ALA A 307 15.85 26.19 -8.27
N GLY A 308 17.03 25.58 -8.10
CA GLY A 308 17.72 25.50 -6.81
C GLY A 308 18.10 26.86 -6.26
N LEU A 309 18.57 27.79 -7.11
CA LEU A 309 18.84 29.18 -6.72
C LEU A 309 17.56 29.98 -6.48
N VAL A 310 16.50 29.78 -7.26
CA VAL A 310 15.20 30.44 -7.07
C VAL A 310 14.50 29.90 -5.81
N VAL A 311 14.65 28.63 -5.44
CA VAL A 311 14.12 28.10 -4.17
C VAL A 311 14.98 28.53 -2.97
N ALA A 312 16.30 28.67 -3.15
CA ALA A 312 17.19 29.18 -2.10
C ALA A 312 17.03 30.70 -1.87
N VAL A 313 16.72 31.47 -2.91
CA VAL A 313 16.59 32.94 -2.86
C VAL A 313 15.13 33.39 -2.75
N SER A 314 14.16 32.57 -3.17
CA SER A 314 12.72 32.83 -3.08
C SER A 314 12.05 31.88 -2.09
N ARG A 315 12.62 31.72 -0.89
CA ARG A 315 11.79 31.30 0.23
C ARG A 315 10.66 32.34 0.31
N PRO A 316 9.38 31.97 0.08
CA PRO A 316 8.32 32.81 0.56
C PRO A 316 8.62 32.98 2.04
N LYS A 317 8.71 34.23 2.50
CA LYS A 317 8.77 34.52 3.93
C LYS A 317 7.68 33.65 4.56
N PRO A 318 8.01 32.69 5.46
CA PRO A 318 6.97 31.88 6.07
C PRO A 318 5.98 32.87 6.66
N ALA A 319 4.74 32.85 6.14
CA ALA A 319 3.62 33.38 6.89
C ALA A 319 3.74 32.74 8.27
N SER A 320 3.76 33.56 9.30
CA SER A 320 4.03 33.18 10.69
C SER A 320 3.56 31.75 10.98
N SER A 321 4.50 30.81 11.18
CA SER A 321 4.17 29.44 11.55
C SER A 321 3.66 29.47 12.98
N GLU A 322 2.40 29.82 13.14
CA GLU A 322 1.77 29.91 14.43
C GLU A 322 1.63 28.49 14.97
N THR A 323 2.34 28.23 16.08
CA THR A 323 2.24 26.96 16.77
C THR A 323 0.98 26.97 17.61
N VAL A 324 0.03 26.14 17.21
CA VAL A 324 -1.24 25.95 17.90
C VAL A 324 -1.10 24.72 18.80
N ALA A 325 -1.08 24.95 20.12
CA ALA A 325 -0.98 23.86 21.07
C ALA A 325 -2.34 23.20 21.33
N VAL A 326 -2.30 21.88 21.50
CA VAL A 326 -3.45 21.00 21.69
C VAL A 326 -3.19 20.07 22.87
N SER A 327 -4.21 19.86 23.70
CA SER A 327 -4.22 18.91 24.82
C SER A 327 -5.65 18.44 25.12
N GLU A 328 -5.83 17.62 26.16
CA GLU A 328 -7.13 17.16 26.64
C GLU A 328 -8.01 18.26 27.23
N THR A 329 -7.42 19.41 27.59
CA THR A 329 -8.11 20.51 28.28
C THR A 329 -8.00 21.85 27.55
N GLU A 330 -7.08 21.96 26.59
CA GLU A 330 -6.81 23.20 25.85
C GLU A 330 -6.69 22.90 24.36
N CYS A 331 -7.42 23.67 23.53
CA CYS A 331 -7.38 23.55 22.08
C CYS A 331 -7.28 24.95 21.50
N GLY A 332 -6.31 25.17 20.60
CA GLY A 332 -6.15 26.47 19.95
C GLY A 332 -5.25 27.46 20.70
N LYS A 333 -4.45 27.02 21.68
CA LYS A 333 -3.56 27.95 22.39
C LYS A 333 -2.50 28.47 21.43
N GLY A 334 -2.39 29.80 21.38
CA GLY A 334 -1.53 30.48 20.42
C GLY A 334 -2.21 30.76 19.09
N PHE A 335 -3.50 30.46 18.89
CA PHE A 335 -4.24 30.84 17.70
C PHE A 335 -4.59 32.33 17.71
N THR A 336 -4.15 33.07 16.70
CA THR A 336 -4.55 34.46 16.45
C THR A 336 -5.40 34.57 15.19
N VAL A 337 -5.90 35.77 14.87
CA VAL A 337 -6.74 36.00 13.68
C VAL A 337 -5.91 35.70 12.42
N PRO A 338 -6.24 34.64 11.65
CA PRO A 338 -5.46 34.30 10.46
C PRO A 338 -5.75 35.24 9.29
N ASP A 339 -4.76 35.43 8.42
CA ASP A 339 -4.93 36.11 7.14
C ASP A 339 -5.79 35.28 6.18
N THR A 340 -6.57 35.94 5.32
CA THR A 340 -7.31 35.24 4.26
C THR A 340 -6.37 34.60 3.23
N GLY A 341 -6.74 33.45 2.69
CA GLY A 341 -5.96 32.69 1.71
C GLY A 341 -5.51 31.33 2.27
N ARG A 342 -4.59 30.69 1.55
CA ARG A 342 -4.03 29.39 1.98
C ARG A 342 -3.04 29.63 3.12
N GLN A 343 -3.36 29.09 4.30
CA GLN A 343 -2.58 29.20 5.53
C GLN A 343 -2.02 27.84 5.95
N THR A 344 -0.95 27.86 6.72
CA THR A 344 -0.35 26.66 7.35
C THR A 344 -0.22 26.89 8.84
N PHE A 345 -0.80 26.00 9.63
CA PHE A 345 -0.81 26.03 11.09
C PHE A 345 0.02 24.86 11.63
N GLN A 346 0.90 25.11 12.60
CA GLN A 346 1.68 24.05 13.23
C GLN A 346 0.94 23.51 14.44
N MET A 347 0.35 22.34 14.32
CA MET A 347 -0.40 21.70 15.39
C MET A 347 0.55 20.91 16.28
N HIS A 348 0.74 21.34 17.53
CA HIS A 348 1.61 20.65 18.50
C HIS A 348 0.79 20.03 19.62
N ASN A 349 0.95 18.72 19.84
CA ASN A 349 0.26 18.03 20.92
C ASN A 349 1.08 18.05 22.21
N THR A 350 0.62 18.83 23.17
CA THR A 350 1.18 18.96 24.53
C THR A 350 0.55 18.02 25.55
N GLY A 351 -0.51 17.30 25.17
CA GLY A 351 -1.18 16.32 26.03
C GLY A 351 -0.53 14.94 25.99
N ASP A 352 -1.09 14.02 26.78
CA ASP A 352 -0.61 12.64 26.91
C ASP A 352 -1.36 11.67 25.98
N LYS A 353 -2.41 12.14 25.31
CA LYS A 353 -3.23 11.36 24.39
C LYS A 353 -3.10 11.81 22.94
N THR A 354 -3.20 10.86 22.01
CA THR A 354 -3.41 11.17 20.59
C THR A 354 -4.67 12.00 20.41
N ALA A 355 -4.63 13.01 19.54
CA ALA A 355 -5.77 13.87 19.26
C ALA A 355 -5.97 14.05 17.75
N GLU A 356 -7.23 14.25 17.36
CA GLU A 356 -7.60 14.78 16.05
C GLU A 356 -7.90 16.27 16.18
N VAL A 357 -7.47 17.06 15.21
CA VAL A 357 -7.60 18.52 15.27
C VAL A 357 -8.26 19.03 14.00
N TYR A 358 -9.29 19.86 14.18
CA TYR A 358 -10.13 20.38 13.11
C TYR A 358 -10.19 21.90 13.17
N LEU A 359 -10.01 22.57 12.03
CA LEU A 359 -10.40 23.97 11.85
C LEU A 359 -11.86 24.00 11.42
N ILE A 360 -12.75 24.55 12.25
CA ILE A 360 -14.19 24.50 12.03
C ILE A 360 -14.85 25.88 12.00
N ASP A 361 -16.02 25.96 11.39
CA ASP A 361 -17.00 27.00 11.70
C ASP A 361 -17.76 26.57 12.98
N PRO A 362 -17.70 27.34 14.07
CA PRO A 362 -18.34 26.96 15.33
C PRO A 362 -19.88 26.95 15.28
N ALA A 363 -20.51 27.62 14.30
CA ALA A 363 -21.96 27.66 14.14
C ALA A 363 -22.50 26.49 13.32
N THR A 364 -21.74 26.04 12.31
CA THR A 364 -22.18 24.99 11.37
C THR A 364 -21.41 23.67 11.52
N SER A 365 -20.35 23.65 12.33
CA SER A 365 -19.34 22.58 12.42
C SER A 365 -18.61 22.28 11.10
N ALA A 366 -18.76 23.10 10.05
CA ALA A 366 -18.10 22.88 8.78
C ALA A 366 -16.57 22.89 8.93
N VAL A 367 -15.90 21.85 8.41
CA VAL A 367 -14.46 21.62 8.53
C VAL A 367 -13.73 22.22 7.33
N TYR A 368 -12.69 23.01 7.60
CA TYR A 368 -11.84 23.69 6.61
C TYR A 368 -10.46 23.06 6.47
N GLY A 369 -10.10 22.17 7.39
CA GLY A 369 -8.84 21.42 7.41
C GLY A 369 -8.73 20.59 8.67
N GLU A 370 -8.02 19.47 8.59
CA GLU A 370 -7.88 18.52 9.69
C GLU A 370 -6.49 17.89 9.76
N VAL A 371 -6.11 17.46 10.96
CA VAL A 371 -4.95 16.61 11.24
C VAL A 371 -5.42 15.47 12.12
N GLU A 372 -5.32 14.26 11.58
CA GLU A 372 -5.66 13.05 12.31
C GLU A 372 -4.45 12.41 12.99
N GLY A 373 -4.70 11.73 14.12
CA GLY A 373 -3.68 10.92 14.77
C GLY A 373 -2.47 11.70 15.27
N LEU A 374 -2.64 12.95 15.71
CA LEU A 374 -1.54 13.76 16.27
C LEU A 374 -1.09 13.18 17.61
N ALA A 375 0.01 12.43 17.60
CA ALA A 375 0.53 11.72 18.77
C ALA A 375 1.11 12.68 19.83
N PRO A 376 1.16 12.27 21.11
CA PRO A 376 1.76 13.05 22.20
C PRO A 376 3.19 13.53 21.85
N GLY A 377 3.48 14.81 22.10
CA GLY A 377 4.79 15.41 21.87
C GLY A 377 5.17 15.63 20.40
N THR A 378 4.26 15.38 19.45
CA THR A 378 4.52 15.57 18.01
C THR A 378 3.94 16.89 17.48
N THR A 379 4.51 17.37 16.37
CA THR A 379 4.02 18.55 15.64
C THR A 379 3.73 18.16 14.20
N ARG A 380 2.59 18.60 13.66
CA ARG A 380 2.24 18.41 12.25
C ARG A 380 1.66 19.70 11.66
N ASP A 381 1.94 19.90 10.38
CA ASP A 381 1.36 21.02 9.63
C ASP A 381 -0.08 20.70 9.22
N LEU A 382 -0.98 21.64 9.47
CA LEU A 382 -2.34 21.66 8.96
C LEU A 382 -2.45 22.79 7.95
N VAL A 383 -2.83 22.47 6.72
CA VAL A 383 -3.01 23.46 5.64
C VAL A 383 -4.49 23.67 5.40
N ALA A 384 -4.96 24.90 5.56
CA ALA A 384 -6.36 25.26 5.32
C ALA A 384 -6.46 26.54 4.49
N THR A 385 -7.52 26.68 3.71
CA THR A 385 -7.84 27.95 3.05
C THR A 385 -8.84 28.71 3.91
N VAL A 386 -8.49 29.92 4.33
CA VAL A 386 -9.31 30.77 5.19
C VAL A 386 -9.91 31.89 4.36
N ALA A 387 -11.22 32.15 4.50
CA ALA A 387 -11.89 33.30 3.91
C ALA A 387 -12.58 34.13 5.01
N GLY A 388 -13.36 35.13 4.62
CA GLY A 388 -14.17 35.87 5.59
C GLY A 388 -15.19 34.95 6.26
N GLY A 389 -15.15 34.86 7.59
CA GLY A 389 -15.96 33.90 8.34
C GLY A 389 -15.58 33.79 9.81
N SER A 390 -16.24 32.86 10.50
CA SER A 390 -15.97 32.52 11.89
C SER A 390 -15.25 31.18 11.96
N TYR A 391 -14.18 31.11 12.74
CA TYR A 391 -13.33 29.94 12.85
C TYR A 391 -13.06 29.59 14.32
N ALA A 392 -12.97 28.30 14.62
CA ALA A 392 -12.48 27.79 15.90
C ALA A 392 -11.70 26.49 15.67
N TRP A 393 -10.77 26.18 16.57
CA TRP A 393 -10.14 24.87 16.64
C TRP A 393 -11.01 23.93 17.46
N ARG A 394 -11.28 22.73 16.96
CA ARG A 394 -11.89 21.64 17.71
C ARG A 394 -10.90 20.49 17.80
N CYS A 395 -10.55 20.09 19.01
CA CYS A 395 -9.60 19.03 19.28
C CYS A 395 -10.33 17.86 19.96
N VAL A 396 -10.13 16.66 19.45
CA VAL A 396 -10.79 15.44 19.93
C VAL A 396 -9.72 14.43 20.39
N PRO A 397 -9.36 14.42 21.69
CA PRO A 397 -8.40 13.45 22.23
C PRO A 397 -9.04 12.06 22.36
N THR A 398 -8.25 11.01 22.15
CA THR A 398 -8.73 9.62 22.22
C THR A 398 -9.35 9.29 23.58
N GLY A 399 -10.64 8.91 23.58
CA GLY A 399 -11.37 8.58 24.81
C GLY A 399 -11.55 9.75 25.77
N ALA A 400 -11.56 10.99 25.26
CA ALA A 400 -11.90 12.20 26.01
C ALA A 400 -12.97 13.02 25.26
N LYS A 401 -13.54 14.03 25.93
CA LYS A 401 -14.49 14.95 25.28
C LYS A 401 -13.76 15.92 24.36
N ALA A 402 -14.43 16.34 23.29
CA ALA A 402 -13.93 17.38 22.41
C ALA A 402 -13.77 18.72 23.17
N VAL A 403 -12.68 19.42 22.89
CA VAL A 403 -12.39 20.78 23.39
C VAL A 403 -12.42 21.73 22.20
N THR A 404 -13.17 22.82 22.29
CA THR A 404 -13.26 23.83 21.22
C THR A 404 -12.68 25.15 21.70
N SER A 405 -11.85 25.81 20.87
CA SER A 405 -11.25 27.10 21.18
C SER A 405 -12.28 28.23 21.18
N ALA A 406 -11.86 29.41 21.62
CA ALA A 406 -12.61 30.64 21.36
C ALA A 406 -12.77 30.86 19.84
N THR A 407 -13.89 31.48 19.46
CA THR A 407 -14.17 31.85 18.06
C THR A 407 -13.34 33.06 17.64
N VAL A 408 -12.80 32.97 16.44
CA VAL A 408 -12.03 34.01 15.77
C VAL A 408 -12.77 34.44 14.52
N HIS A 409 -12.94 35.75 14.34
CA HIS A 409 -13.61 36.32 13.17
C HIS A 409 -12.57 36.88 12.20
N VAL A 410 -12.58 36.39 10.96
CA VAL A 410 -11.71 36.84 9.89
C VAL A 410 -12.49 37.78 8.99
N SER A 411 -11.95 38.98 8.78
CA SER A 411 -12.56 40.00 7.91
C SER A 411 -11.88 40.00 6.54
N GLY A 412 -12.65 39.87 5.45
CA GLY A 412 -12.12 39.89 4.09
C GLY A 412 -12.97 39.10 3.08
N GLY A 413 -13.04 39.59 1.83
CA GLY A 413 -13.70 38.92 0.72
C GLY A 413 -12.75 37.92 0.05
N GLY A 414 -12.80 36.66 0.49
CA GLY A 414 -12.22 35.53 -0.22
C GLY A 414 -13.34 34.71 -0.84
N GLY A 415 -13.16 34.24 -2.08
CA GLY A 415 -14.16 33.39 -2.76
C GLY A 415 -14.56 32.17 -1.93
N ALA A 416 -15.67 31.52 -2.33
CA ALA A 416 -16.24 30.38 -1.62
C ALA A 416 -15.15 29.33 -1.27
N VAL A 417 -14.88 29.17 0.03
CA VAL A 417 -14.01 28.11 0.53
C VAL A 417 -14.84 26.85 0.62
N ARG A 418 -14.31 25.74 0.11
CA ARG A 418 -14.96 24.44 0.16
C ARG A 418 -14.75 23.84 1.56
N ALA A 419 -15.67 24.17 2.47
CA ALA A 419 -15.77 23.51 3.76
C ALA A 419 -16.61 22.23 3.62
N VAL A 420 -16.30 21.20 4.38
CA VAL A 420 -17.07 19.94 4.41
C VAL A 420 -17.88 19.93 5.71
N VAL A 421 -19.21 19.76 5.65
CA VAL A 421 -19.98 19.58 6.88
C VAL A 421 -19.77 18.14 7.33
N PRO A 422 -19.31 17.92 8.58
CA PRO A 422 -18.96 16.59 9.03
C PRO A 422 -20.21 15.70 9.10
N VAL A 423 -20.08 14.47 8.61
CA VAL A 423 -21.12 13.44 8.68
C VAL A 423 -20.91 12.64 9.96
N SER A 424 -21.99 12.36 10.69
CA SER A 424 -21.95 11.50 11.87
C SER A 424 -22.36 10.06 11.54
N GLU A 425 -22.01 9.11 12.42
CA GLU A 425 -22.55 7.73 12.35
C GLU A 425 -24.10 7.72 12.32
N ASN A 426 -24.73 8.65 13.04
CA ASN A 426 -26.19 8.76 13.10
C ASN A 426 -26.79 9.20 11.75
N ASP A 427 -26.10 10.04 10.99
CA ASP A 427 -26.55 10.48 9.67
C ASP A 427 -26.51 9.32 8.65
N LEU A 428 -25.52 8.42 8.78
CA LEU A 428 -25.39 7.23 7.95
C LEU A 428 -26.25 6.04 8.42
N ALA A 429 -26.82 6.09 9.63
CA ALA A 429 -27.63 4.99 10.16
C ALA A 429 -28.88 4.68 9.31
N ALA A 430 -29.56 5.71 8.79
CA ALA A 430 -30.72 5.53 7.92
C ALA A 430 -30.34 4.98 6.53
N PRO A 431 -29.35 5.54 5.81
CA PRO A 431 -28.79 4.93 4.60
C PRO A 431 -28.34 3.48 4.80
N LEU A 432 -27.60 3.19 5.87
CA LEU A 432 -27.13 1.84 6.19
C LEU A 432 -28.31 0.88 6.39
N LYS A 433 -29.34 1.28 7.12
CA LYS A 433 -30.55 0.46 7.31
C LYS A 433 -31.24 0.15 5.98
N SER A 434 -31.38 1.14 5.09
CA SER A 434 -31.97 0.94 3.76
C SER A 434 -31.13 0.00 2.91
N TYR A 435 -29.81 0.15 2.93
CA TYR A 435 -28.89 -0.74 2.21
C TYR A 435 -28.93 -2.18 2.74
N LYS A 436 -28.93 -2.37 4.07
CA LYS A 436 -29.07 -3.72 4.67
C LYS A 436 -30.40 -4.37 4.29
N ALA A 437 -31.49 -3.60 4.17
CA ALA A 437 -32.77 -4.14 3.70
C ALA A 437 -32.73 -4.57 2.23
N TYR A 438 -32.08 -3.78 1.37
CA TYR A 438 -31.83 -4.14 -0.03
C TYR A 438 -31.04 -5.44 -0.14
N VAL A 439 -29.92 -5.55 0.59
CA VAL A 439 -29.09 -6.76 0.59
C VAL A 439 -29.85 -7.96 1.15
N ASP A 440 -30.61 -7.84 2.24
CA ASP A 440 -31.40 -8.96 2.78
C ASP A 440 -32.45 -9.48 1.78
N GLN A 441 -33.14 -8.58 1.08
CA GLN A 441 -34.08 -8.96 0.03
C GLN A 441 -33.38 -9.63 -1.16
N GLY A 442 -32.21 -9.12 -1.54
CA GLY A 442 -31.36 -9.71 -2.57
C GLY A 442 -30.87 -11.11 -2.19
N LEU A 443 -30.39 -11.30 -0.95
CA LEU A 443 -30.01 -12.60 -0.41
C LEU A 443 -31.19 -13.57 -0.36
N ALA A 444 -32.39 -13.09 -0.05
CA ALA A 444 -33.60 -13.91 -0.11
C ALA A 444 -33.87 -14.46 -1.51
N THR A 445 -33.70 -13.61 -2.52
CA THR A 445 -33.82 -13.97 -3.94
C THR A 445 -32.72 -14.94 -4.35
N LEU A 446 -31.48 -14.66 -3.96
CA LEU A 446 -30.30 -15.47 -4.26
C LEU A 446 -30.40 -16.89 -3.68
N VAL A 447 -30.96 -17.05 -2.47
CA VAL A 447 -31.24 -18.36 -1.87
C VAL A 447 -32.17 -19.18 -2.76
N THR A 448 -33.21 -18.57 -3.34
CA THR A 448 -34.13 -19.27 -4.23
C THR A 448 -33.44 -19.63 -5.55
N GLN A 449 -32.69 -18.71 -6.14
CA GLN A 449 -32.01 -18.93 -7.42
C GLN A 449 -30.90 -19.99 -7.32
N THR A 450 -30.10 -19.99 -6.25
CA THR A 450 -29.04 -21.00 -6.06
C THR A 450 -29.59 -22.39 -5.74
N ARG A 451 -30.77 -22.48 -5.10
CA ARG A 451 -31.50 -23.75 -4.97
C ARG A 451 -31.95 -24.27 -6.32
N GLN A 452 -32.58 -23.40 -7.13
CA GLN A 452 -33.03 -23.78 -8.47
C GLN A 452 -31.86 -24.27 -9.34
N LEU A 453 -30.73 -23.54 -9.33
CA LEU A 453 -29.49 -23.98 -10.00
C LEU A 453 -29.03 -25.38 -9.53
N SER A 454 -29.03 -25.62 -8.22
CA SER A 454 -28.67 -26.91 -7.65
C SER A 454 -29.65 -28.03 -8.05
N ASP A 455 -30.94 -27.72 -8.13
CA ASP A 455 -31.98 -28.66 -8.54
C ASP A 455 -31.84 -29.03 -10.02
N ASP A 456 -31.56 -28.06 -10.89
CA ASP A 456 -31.32 -28.29 -12.31
C ASP A 456 -30.04 -29.10 -12.57
N ILE A 457 -28.95 -28.81 -11.87
CA ILE A 457 -27.74 -29.63 -11.93
C ILE A 457 -28.05 -31.05 -11.46
N THR A 458 -28.78 -31.22 -10.35
CA THR A 458 -29.15 -32.55 -9.83
C THR A 458 -30.07 -33.31 -10.79
N GLY A 459 -30.97 -32.62 -11.49
CA GLY A 459 -31.86 -33.15 -12.52
C GLY A 459 -31.21 -33.39 -13.88
N ASN A 460 -29.91 -33.09 -14.02
CA ASN A 460 -29.17 -33.16 -15.29
C ASN A 460 -29.69 -32.21 -16.39
N HIS A 461 -30.27 -31.07 -15.99
CA HIS A 461 -30.74 -30.00 -16.86
C HIS A 461 -29.63 -28.94 -17.09
N LEU A 462 -28.47 -29.36 -17.62
CA LEU A 462 -27.28 -28.49 -17.69
C LEU A 462 -27.44 -27.23 -18.56
N ALA A 463 -28.35 -27.25 -19.55
CA ALA A 463 -28.64 -26.07 -20.36
C ALA A 463 -29.41 -24.99 -19.56
N GLN A 464 -30.42 -25.42 -18.80
CA GLN A 464 -31.16 -24.57 -17.86
C GLN A 464 -30.23 -24.06 -16.76
N ALA A 465 -29.39 -24.94 -16.20
CA ALA A 465 -28.41 -24.58 -15.19
C ALA A 465 -27.47 -23.43 -15.60
N ARG A 466 -27.07 -23.32 -16.88
CA ARG A 466 -26.27 -22.17 -17.36
C ARG A 466 -27.04 -20.84 -17.28
N THR A 467 -28.34 -20.88 -17.56
CA THR A 467 -29.22 -19.70 -17.48
C THR A 467 -29.45 -19.29 -16.03
N ASP A 468 -29.71 -20.28 -15.18
CA ASP A 468 -29.96 -20.05 -13.75
C ASP A 468 -28.69 -19.67 -12.99
N TRP A 469 -27.53 -20.17 -13.42
CA TRP A 469 -26.22 -19.73 -12.92
C TRP A 469 -26.02 -18.24 -13.16
N LEU A 470 -26.22 -17.77 -14.40
CA LEU A 470 -26.06 -16.35 -14.72
C LEU A 470 -27.06 -15.48 -13.95
N THR A 471 -28.29 -15.95 -13.83
CA THR A 471 -29.34 -15.26 -13.07
C THR A 471 -28.97 -15.12 -11.60
N ALA A 472 -28.48 -16.19 -10.97
CA ALA A 472 -28.05 -16.20 -9.58
C ALA A 472 -26.79 -15.33 -9.38
N HIS A 473 -25.78 -15.48 -10.25
CA HIS A 473 -24.52 -14.72 -10.16
C HIS A 473 -24.75 -13.22 -10.29
N ARG A 474 -25.58 -12.79 -11.26
CA ARG A 474 -25.97 -11.38 -11.41
C ARG A 474 -26.67 -10.81 -10.19
N THR A 475 -27.52 -11.59 -9.52
CA THR A 475 -28.12 -11.16 -8.25
C THR A 475 -27.04 -10.96 -7.20
N TYR A 476 -26.12 -11.92 -7.02
CA TYR A 476 -25.02 -11.81 -6.06
C TYR A 476 -24.16 -10.56 -6.30
N SER A 477 -23.72 -10.34 -7.54
CA SER A 477 -22.89 -9.18 -7.92
C SER A 477 -23.60 -7.84 -7.67
N SER A 478 -24.94 -7.79 -7.87
CA SER A 478 -25.70 -6.57 -7.59
C SER A 478 -25.77 -6.19 -6.11
N LEU A 479 -25.52 -7.13 -5.19
CA LEU A 479 -25.49 -6.85 -3.75
C LEU A 479 -24.23 -6.08 -3.31
N GLY A 480 -23.32 -5.77 -4.24
CA GLY A 480 -22.13 -4.98 -3.97
C GLY A 480 -21.09 -5.72 -3.13
N ALA A 481 -20.91 -7.02 -3.41
CA ALA A 481 -19.87 -7.84 -2.78
C ALA A 481 -18.46 -7.35 -3.17
N ALA A 482 -17.93 -6.39 -2.43
CA ALA A 482 -16.60 -5.82 -2.63
C ALA A 482 -15.82 -5.78 -1.30
N TYR A 483 -14.49 -5.95 -1.37
CA TYR A 483 -13.56 -5.79 -0.25
C TYR A 483 -14.07 -6.37 1.09
N GLY A 484 -14.40 -7.65 1.11
CA GLY A 484 -14.73 -8.37 2.36
C GLY A 484 -16.13 -8.11 2.91
N THR A 485 -17.06 -7.53 2.13
CA THR A 485 -18.47 -7.26 2.54
C THR A 485 -19.13 -8.45 3.26
N PHE A 486 -18.86 -9.67 2.77
CA PHE A 486 -19.48 -10.90 3.25
C PHE A 486 -18.49 -11.81 3.98
N GLU A 487 -17.34 -11.27 4.39
CA GLU A 487 -16.30 -11.99 5.13
C GLU A 487 -15.92 -13.33 4.44
N ASP A 488 -15.78 -14.40 5.22
CA ASP A 488 -15.47 -15.75 4.76
C ASP A 488 -16.52 -16.36 3.81
N PHE A 489 -17.72 -15.77 3.69
CA PHE A 489 -18.73 -16.26 2.75
C PHE A 489 -18.40 -15.89 1.31
N ASP A 490 -17.73 -14.77 1.06
CA ASP A 490 -17.40 -14.36 -0.30
C ASP A 490 -16.53 -15.42 -1.00
N GLN A 491 -15.47 -15.89 -0.34
CA GLN A 491 -14.63 -16.96 -0.88
C GLN A 491 -15.39 -18.27 -1.15
N LYS A 492 -16.45 -18.56 -0.39
CA LYS A 492 -17.26 -19.78 -0.57
C LYS A 492 -18.31 -19.63 -1.68
N ILE A 493 -18.77 -18.40 -1.92
CA ILE A 493 -19.85 -18.10 -2.86
C ILE A 493 -19.29 -17.70 -4.22
N ASN A 494 -18.20 -16.93 -4.26
CA ASN A 494 -17.62 -16.36 -5.47
C ASN A 494 -16.08 -16.50 -5.51
N GLY A 495 -15.53 -17.51 -4.84
CA GLY A 495 -14.09 -17.78 -4.83
C GLY A 495 -13.55 -18.16 -6.22
N ARG A 496 -12.39 -17.61 -6.57
CA ARG A 496 -11.69 -17.88 -7.84
C ARG A 496 -10.71 -19.05 -7.71
N ALA A 497 -10.37 -19.66 -8.84
CA ALA A 497 -9.29 -20.66 -8.90
C ALA A 497 -7.90 -20.03 -8.71
N ASP A 498 -7.76 -18.73 -8.95
CA ASP A 498 -6.50 -18.00 -8.86
C ASP A 498 -5.94 -17.98 -7.44
N GLY A 499 -4.65 -18.30 -7.33
CA GLY A 499 -3.95 -18.39 -6.04
C GLY A 499 -4.10 -19.74 -5.33
N LEU A 500 -4.98 -20.63 -5.80
CA LEU A 500 -5.05 -22.01 -5.32
C LEU A 500 -3.95 -22.89 -5.94
N ALA A 501 -3.40 -23.81 -5.17
CA ALA A 501 -2.26 -24.61 -5.59
C ALA A 501 -2.60 -25.56 -6.76
N GLY A 502 -3.84 -26.04 -6.81
CA GLY A 502 -4.38 -26.85 -7.90
C GLY A 502 -5.13 -26.07 -8.99
N GLY A 503 -5.20 -24.73 -8.90
CA GLY A 503 -6.01 -23.91 -9.80
C GLY A 503 -7.46 -24.42 -9.88
N ALA A 504 -8.01 -24.54 -11.10
CA ALA A 504 -9.38 -25.02 -11.32
C ALA A 504 -9.62 -26.49 -10.90
N GLN A 505 -8.55 -27.24 -10.58
CA GLN A 505 -8.62 -28.61 -10.07
C GLN A 505 -8.40 -28.69 -8.56
N ASP A 506 -8.19 -27.55 -7.88
CA ASP A 506 -8.02 -27.52 -6.44
C ASP A 506 -9.31 -27.95 -5.74
N LYS A 507 -9.17 -28.71 -4.65
CA LYS A 507 -10.29 -29.14 -3.81
C LYS A 507 -10.99 -27.97 -3.12
N ASP A 508 -10.30 -26.85 -2.97
CA ASP A 508 -10.80 -25.64 -2.32
C ASP A 508 -11.44 -24.67 -3.33
N PHE A 509 -11.44 -24.99 -4.63
CA PHE A 509 -12.16 -24.20 -5.63
C PHE A 509 -13.67 -24.45 -5.50
N ALA A 510 -14.42 -23.40 -5.16
CA ALA A 510 -15.83 -23.46 -4.80
C ALA A 510 -16.62 -22.26 -5.35
N GLY A 511 -17.94 -22.26 -5.14
CA GLY A 511 -18.80 -21.13 -5.48
C GLY A 511 -19.20 -21.04 -6.96
N PHE A 512 -19.60 -19.84 -7.39
CA PHE A 512 -20.08 -19.55 -8.74
C PHE A 512 -19.05 -19.91 -9.80
N HIS A 513 -17.81 -19.43 -9.66
CA HIS A 513 -16.73 -19.70 -10.62
C HIS A 513 -16.39 -21.20 -10.74
N ARG A 514 -16.47 -21.98 -9.64
CA ARG A 514 -16.32 -23.44 -9.72
C ARG A 514 -17.41 -24.10 -10.56
N ILE A 515 -18.65 -23.66 -10.40
CA ILE A 515 -19.78 -24.20 -11.16
C ILE A 515 -19.71 -23.75 -12.61
N GLU A 516 -19.34 -22.49 -12.85
CA GLU A 516 -19.08 -21.92 -14.17
C GLU A 516 -18.05 -22.77 -14.93
N TYR A 517 -16.86 -22.94 -14.36
CA TYR A 517 -15.82 -23.75 -14.96
C TYR A 517 -16.37 -25.12 -15.40
N GLY A 518 -17.10 -25.81 -14.52
CA GLY A 518 -17.68 -27.11 -14.85
C GLY A 518 -18.75 -27.09 -15.96
N LEU A 519 -19.68 -26.14 -15.91
CA LEU A 519 -20.78 -26.02 -16.87
C LEU A 519 -20.28 -25.68 -18.29
N TRP A 520 -19.19 -24.91 -18.41
CA TRP A 520 -18.63 -24.50 -19.70
C TRP A 520 -17.46 -25.37 -20.18
N HIS A 521 -16.88 -26.21 -19.32
CA HIS A 521 -15.82 -27.17 -19.69
C HIS A 521 -16.28 -28.63 -19.77
N GLY A 522 -17.59 -28.87 -19.80
CA GLY A 522 -18.17 -30.19 -20.12
C GLY A 522 -18.17 -31.20 -18.97
N GLN A 523 -18.08 -30.75 -17.72
CA GLN A 523 -18.27 -31.63 -16.55
C GLN A 523 -19.72 -32.12 -16.48
N SER A 524 -19.89 -33.34 -15.98
CA SER A 524 -21.20 -33.95 -15.82
C SER A 524 -21.99 -33.37 -14.64
N ALA A 525 -23.31 -33.54 -14.65
CA ALA A 525 -24.17 -33.23 -13.52
C ALA A 525 -23.72 -33.89 -12.21
N GLY A 526 -23.19 -35.13 -12.28
CA GLY A 526 -22.68 -35.84 -11.12
C GLY A 526 -21.48 -35.15 -10.47
N GLU A 527 -20.58 -34.57 -11.27
CA GLU A 527 -19.42 -33.82 -10.80
C GLU A 527 -19.81 -32.45 -10.22
N LEU A 528 -20.86 -31.82 -10.75
CA LEU A 528 -21.30 -30.48 -10.34
C LEU A 528 -22.30 -30.47 -9.17
N LYS A 529 -22.91 -31.61 -8.85
CA LYS A 529 -23.91 -31.72 -7.78
C LYS A 529 -23.38 -31.23 -6.44
N ALA A 530 -22.20 -31.69 -6.03
CA ALA A 530 -21.63 -31.28 -4.74
C ALA A 530 -21.24 -29.79 -4.69
N PRO A 531 -20.53 -29.22 -5.70
CA PRO A 531 -20.31 -27.77 -5.78
C PRO A 531 -21.59 -26.93 -5.73
N ALA A 532 -22.64 -27.33 -6.45
CA ALA A 532 -23.92 -26.60 -6.47
C ALA A 532 -24.62 -26.60 -5.10
N GLN A 533 -24.61 -27.73 -4.41
CA GLN A 533 -25.13 -27.84 -3.05
C GLN A 533 -24.32 -27.01 -2.04
N GLN A 534 -22.99 -26.98 -2.19
CA GLN A 534 -22.10 -26.16 -1.36
C GLN A 534 -22.40 -24.67 -1.54
N LEU A 535 -22.56 -24.20 -2.79
CA LEU A 535 -22.94 -22.82 -3.09
C LEU A 535 -24.29 -22.46 -2.45
N ALA A 536 -25.34 -23.26 -2.67
CA ALA A 536 -26.66 -23.01 -2.09
C ALA A 536 -26.62 -22.98 -0.55
N THR A 537 -25.81 -23.85 0.06
CA THR A 537 -25.60 -23.87 1.51
C THR A 537 -24.87 -22.62 2.00
N ALA A 538 -23.83 -22.18 1.28
CA ALA A 538 -23.07 -20.98 1.62
C ALA A 538 -23.95 -19.73 1.57
N VAL A 539 -24.79 -19.58 0.53
CA VAL A 539 -25.73 -18.47 0.40
C VAL A 539 -26.79 -18.47 1.52
N VAL A 540 -27.34 -19.64 1.88
CA VAL A 540 -28.24 -19.75 3.05
C VAL A 540 -27.53 -19.35 4.35
N GLY A 541 -26.27 -19.77 4.50
CA GLY A 541 -25.43 -19.39 5.63
C GLY A 541 -25.20 -17.88 5.71
N LEU A 542 -24.85 -17.25 4.58
CA LEU A 542 -24.67 -15.80 4.48
C LEU A 542 -25.94 -15.07 4.88
N ARG A 543 -27.10 -15.42 4.30
CA ARG A 543 -28.38 -14.80 4.67
C ARG A 543 -28.70 -14.91 6.17
N LYS A 544 -28.34 -16.04 6.79
CA LYS A 544 -28.54 -16.24 8.22
C LYS A 544 -27.58 -15.38 9.07
N ALA A 545 -26.33 -15.21 8.63
CA ALA A 545 -25.31 -14.45 9.34
C ALA A 545 -25.43 -12.94 9.14
N PHE A 546 -25.91 -12.50 7.97
CA PHE A 546 -25.93 -11.11 7.54
C PHE A 546 -26.61 -10.13 8.52
N PRO A 547 -27.76 -10.45 9.16
CA PRO A 547 -28.36 -9.54 10.14
C PRO A 547 -27.46 -9.22 11.35
N THR A 548 -26.54 -10.12 11.67
CA THR A 548 -25.60 -10.01 12.80
C THR A 548 -24.19 -9.60 12.38
N GLN A 549 -23.91 -9.45 11.09
CA GLN A 549 -22.62 -8.95 10.61
C GLN A 549 -22.48 -7.47 10.98
N ASP A 550 -21.30 -7.15 11.52
CA ASP A 550 -20.90 -5.80 11.83
C ASP A 550 -20.64 -5.07 10.51
N PHE A 551 -21.31 -3.93 10.33
CA PHE A 551 -21.26 -3.19 9.08
C PHE A 551 -20.95 -1.75 9.45
N ASP A 552 -19.73 -1.34 9.16
CA ASP A 552 -19.29 0.03 9.42
C ASP A 552 -20.11 0.97 8.52
N PRO A 553 -20.85 1.95 9.07
CA PRO A 553 -21.55 2.93 8.27
C PRO A 553 -20.60 3.70 7.32
N GLY A 554 -19.32 3.87 7.70
CA GLY A 554 -18.28 4.51 6.90
C GLY A 554 -17.91 3.74 5.63
N ASP A 555 -18.25 2.45 5.54
CA ASP A 555 -18.02 1.66 4.32
C ASP A 555 -19.00 2.02 3.20
N LEU A 556 -20.19 2.55 3.50
CA LEU A 556 -21.20 2.81 2.46
C LEU A 556 -20.69 3.77 1.37
N PRO A 557 -20.12 4.94 1.72
CA PRO A 557 -19.51 5.84 0.76
C PRO A 557 -18.34 5.22 -0.02
N LEU A 558 -17.49 4.43 0.65
CA LEU A 558 -16.35 3.73 0.02
C LEU A 558 -16.84 2.75 -1.06
N ARG A 559 -17.85 1.94 -0.73
CA ARG A 559 -18.41 0.91 -1.60
C ARG A 559 -18.96 1.47 -2.92
N ALA A 560 -19.47 2.71 -2.90
CA ALA A 560 -19.98 3.35 -4.12
C ALA A 560 -18.90 3.46 -5.21
N HIS A 561 -17.63 3.64 -4.82
CA HIS A 561 -16.48 3.67 -5.71
C HIS A 561 -15.91 2.26 -5.97
N GLU A 562 -15.63 1.53 -4.90
CA GLU A 562 -14.93 0.24 -4.89
C GLU A 562 -15.56 -0.85 -5.78
N ILE A 563 -16.90 -0.90 -5.88
CA ILE A 563 -17.61 -1.90 -6.69
C ILE A 563 -17.22 -1.77 -8.17
N LEU A 564 -17.17 -0.55 -8.69
CA LEU A 564 -16.81 -0.30 -10.09
C LEU A 564 -15.30 -0.35 -10.32
N GLU A 565 -14.49 -0.10 -9.29
CA GLU A 565 -13.04 -0.29 -9.35
C GLU A 565 -12.72 -1.77 -9.57
N ASN A 566 -13.33 -2.67 -8.78
CA ASN A 566 -13.23 -4.11 -8.98
C ASN A 566 -13.76 -4.54 -10.36
N ALA A 567 -14.86 -3.95 -10.83
CA ALA A 567 -15.40 -4.23 -12.16
C ALA A 567 -14.39 -3.84 -13.27
N LEU A 568 -13.71 -2.70 -13.14
CA LEU A 568 -12.66 -2.28 -14.06
C LEU A 568 -11.43 -3.19 -14.01
N GLN A 569 -11.03 -3.60 -12.79
CA GLN A 569 -9.84 -4.42 -12.58
C GLN A 569 -10.03 -5.86 -13.10
N PHE A 570 -11.17 -6.48 -12.79
CA PHE A 570 -11.37 -7.92 -12.97
C PHE A 570 -12.35 -8.27 -14.10
N GLU A 571 -13.48 -7.56 -14.16
CA GLU A 571 -14.55 -7.94 -15.09
C GLU A 571 -14.28 -7.41 -16.51
N LEU A 572 -13.89 -6.14 -16.67
CA LEU A 572 -13.57 -5.56 -17.98
C LEU A 572 -12.26 -6.09 -18.59
N THR A 573 -11.45 -6.77 -17.79
CA THR A 573 -10.26 -7.49 -18.26
C THR A 573 -10.59 -8.93 -18.68
N GLY A 574 -11.74 -9.47 -18.26
CA GLY A 574 -12.13 -10.88 -18.44
C GLY A 574 -11.42 -11.84 -17.48
N ASP A 575 -10.76 -11.31 -16.45
CA ASP A 575 -9.89 -12.06 -15.55
C ASP A 575 -10.65 -13.05 -14.67
N THR A 576 -11.94 -12.82 -14.43
CA THR A 576 -12.83 -13.68 -13.64
C THR A 576 -13.65 -14.67 -14.47
N ASP A 577 -13.51 -14.68 -15.80
CA ASP A 577 -14.29 -15.57 -16.66
C ASP A 577 -13.76 -17.00 -16.60
N GLU A 578 -14.61 -17.95 -16.19
CA GLU A 578 -14.29 -19.39 -16.22
C GLU A 578 -14.95 -20.08 -17.42
N GLY A 579 -15.15 -19.33 -18.52
CA GLY A 579 -15.65 -19.81 -19.80
C GLY A 579 -17.08 -19.40 -20.14
N SER A 580 -17.79 -18.68 -19.27
CA SER A 580 -19.16 -18.23 -19.58
C SER A 580 -19.22 -17.10 -20.61
N GLY A 581 -18.18 -16.27 -20.68
CA GLY A 581 -18.11 -15.05 -21.46
C GLY A 581 -19.06 -13.96 -20.96
N THR A 582 -19.38 -13.94 -19.67
CA THR A 582 -20.47 -13.10 -19.12
C THR A 582 -20.01 -11.96 -18.21
N ASN A 583 -18.71 -11.62 -18.15
CA ASN A 583 -18.22 -10.52 -17.28
C ASN A 583 -18.95 -9.19 -17.49
N LEU A 584 -19.34 -8.84 -18.73
CA LEU A 584 -20.11 -7.61 -18.96
C LEU A 584 -21.48 -7.62 -18.27
N ALA A 585 -22.08 -8.79 -18.06
CA ALA A 585 -23.28 -8.95 -17.24
C ALA A 585 -22.97 -8.70 -15.75
N THR A 586 -21.79 -9.10 -15.29
CA THR A 586 -21.29 -8.79 -13.94
C THR A 586 -21.05 -7.30 -13.77
N VAL A 587 -20.45 -6.61 -14.77
CA VAL A 587 -20.27 -5.15 -14.76
C VAL A 587 -21.62 -4.43 -14.69
N ASP A 588 -22.61 -4.88 -15.45
CA ASP A 588 -23.98 -4.36 -15.39
C ASP A 588 -24.62 -4.52 -14.00
N SER A 589 -24.47 -5.69 -13.38
CA SER A 589 -24.91 -5.92 -12.00
C SER A 589 -24.16 -5.05 -10.98
N ASN A 590 -22.85 -4.90 -11.12
CA ASN A 590 -22.03 -4.05 -10.25
C ASN A 590 -22.45 -2.58 -10.37
N LEU A 591 -22.73 -2.10 -11.60
CA LEU A 591 -23.28 -0.76 -11.84
C LEU A 591 -24.64 -0.56 -11.17
N ALA A 592 -25.50 -1.60 -11.16
CA ALA A 592 -26.76 -1.55 -10.43
C ALA A 592 -26.55 -1.44 -8.91
N GLY A 593 -25.61 -2.20 -8.34
CA GLY A 593 -25.24 -2.11 -6.92
C GLY A 593 -24.73 -0.73 -6.53
N THR A 594 -23.84 -0.14 -7.34
CA THR A 594 -23.38 1.25 -7.15
C THR A 594 -24.53 2.25 -7.22
N ARG A 595 -25.48 2.08 -8.16
CA ARG A 595 -26.66 2.95 -8.26
C ARG A 595 -27.55 2.89 -7.02
N GLU A 596 -27.67 1.73 -6.39
CA GLU A 596 -28.42 1.59 -5.14
C GLU A 596 -27.73 2.26 -3.96
N LEU A 597 -26.40 2.14 -3.85
CA LEU A 597 -25.63 2.88 -2.84
C LEU A 597 -25.79 4.40 -3.01
N LEU A 598 -25.70 4.91 -4.23
CA LEU A 598 -25.93 6.33 -4.51
C LEU A 598 -27.36 6.75 -4.18
N THR A 599 -28.34 5.88 -4.39
CA THR A 599 -29.74 6.14 -4.05
C THR A 599 -29.94 6.29 -2.55
N VAL A 600 -29.36 5.41 -1.73
CA VAL A 600 -29.47 5.52 -0.26
C VAL A 600 -28.65 6.69 0.31
N LEU A 601 -27.55 7.07 -0.34
CA LEU A 601 -26.68 8.19 0.07
C LEU A 601 -27.14 9.55 -0.47
N LYS A 602 -28.07 9.57 -1.43
CA LYS A 602 -28.56 10.78 -2.10
C LYS A 602 -28.93 11.93 -1.17
N PRO A 603 -29.64 11.74 -0.03
CA PRO A 603 -29.99 12.85 0.86
C PRO A 603 -28.77 13.57 1.42
N LEU A 604 -27.70 12.83 1.75
CA LEU A 604 -26.45 13.39 2.27
C LEU A 604 -25.63 14.01 1.14
N LEU A 605 -25.48 13.31 0.01
CA LEU A 605 -24.73 13.82 -1.15
C LEU A 605 -25.32 15.11 -1.73
N THR A 606 -26.65 15.22 -1.77
CA THR A 606 -27.32 16.43 -2.27
C THR A 606 -27.10 17.63 -1.33
N LYS A 607 -27.00 17.37 -0.02
CA LYS A 607 -26.71 18.40 0.99
C LYS A 607 -25.27 18.88 0.88
N GLU A 608 -24.31 17.96 0.79
CA GLU A 608 -22.87 18.28 0.79
C GLU A 608 -22.35 18.74 -0.58
N SER A 609 -22.87 18.17 -1.67
CA SER A 609 -22.43 18.49 -3.04
C SER A 609 -23.58 18.38 -4.06
N PRO A 610 -24.43 19.42 -4.18
CA PRO A 610 -25.62 19.40 -5.04
C PRO A 610 -25.34 19.14 -6.53
N GLN A 611 -24.11 19.42 -7.00
CA GLN A 611 -23.72 19.27 -8.40
C GLN A 611 -23.04 17.93 -8.72
N LEU A 612 -22.78 17.09 -7.71
CA LEU A 612 -22.09 15.81 -7.91
C LEU A 612 -22.97 14.81 -8.67
N LEU A 613 -24.17 14.55 -8.15
CA LEU A 613 -25.05 13.48 -8.65
C LEU A 613 -25.47 13.68 -10.12
N PRO A 614 -25.76 14.90 -10.63
CA PRO A 614 -26.06 15.07 -12.06
C PRO A 614 -24.95 14.59 -13.01
N GLY A 615 -23.68 14.79 -12.64
CA GLY A 615 -22.53 14.30 -13.42
C GLY A 615 -22.41 12.78 -13.35
N VAL A 616 -22.44 12.24 -12.13
CA VAL A 616 -22.40 10.80 -11.87
C VAL A 616 -23.55 10.07 -12.59
N ASP A 617 -24.78 10.58 -12.53
CA ASP A 617 -25.96 9.99 -13.20
C ASP A 617 -25.79 9.97 -14.72
N ALA A 618 -25.20 11.01 -15.30
CA ALA A 618 -24.92 11.07 -16.73
C ALA A 618 -23.88 10.03 -17.15
N ASP A 619 -22.87 9.78 -16.32
CA ASP A 619 -21.82 8.80 -16.60
C ASP A 619 -22.25 7.36 -16.33
N ILE A 620 -23.10 7.13 -15.33
CA ILE A 620 -23.82 5.87 -15.16
C ILE A 620 -24.66 5.57 -16.41
N ALA A 621 -25.41 6.55 -16.92
CA ALA A 621 -26.22 6.36 -18.13
C ALA A 621 -25.36 6.10 -19.38
N ARG A 622 -24.18 6.74 -19.47
CA ARG A 622 -23.21 6.52 -20.54
C ARG A 622 -22.66 5.10 -20.51
N LEU A 623 -22.22 4.62 -19.34
CA LEU A 623 -21.70 3.26 -19.16
C LEU A 623 -22.80 2.23 -19.43
N GLN A 624 -24.01 2.44 -18.89
CA GLN A 624 -25.16 1.57 -19.14
C GLN A 624 -25.42 1.41 -20.64
N LYS A 625 -25.43 2.51 -21.39
CA LYS A 625 -25.65 2.48 -22.85
C LYS A 625 -24.57 1.67 -23.59
N LEU A 626 -23.32 1.71 -23.13
CA LEU A 626 -22.24 0.90 -23.71
C LEU A 626 -22.43 -0.59 -23.39
N LEU A 627 -22.78 -0.93 -22.15
CA LEU A 627 -23.10 -2.30 -21.74
C LEU A 627 -24.29 -2.86 -22.53
N ASP A 628 -25.37 -2.08 -22.66
CA ASP A 628 -26.55 -2.45 -23.44
C ASP A 628 -26.19 -2.72 -24.91
N SER A 629 -25.24 -1.98 -25.48
CA SER A 629 -24.79 -2.20 -26.87
C SER A 629 -24.01 -3.51 -27.05
N ALA A 630 -23.38 -4.00 -25.99
CA ALA A 630 -22.67 -5.28 -25.94
C ALA A 630 -23.60 -6.46 -25.57
N HIS A 631 -24.87 -6.18 -25.27
CA HIS A 631 -25.90 -7.17 -24.99
C HIS A 631 -26.88 -7.27 -26.18
N GLN A 632 -26.82 -8.36 -26.95
CA GLN A 632 -27.64 -8.56 -28.15
C GLN A 632 -28.40 -9.88 -28.11
N GLY A 633 -29.70 -9.85 -28.42
CA GLY A 633 -30.53 -11.06 -28.52
C GLY A 633 -30.61 -11.89 -27.23
N GLY A 634 -30.42 -11.25 -26.06
CA GLY A 634 -30.36 -11.94 -24.76
C GLY A 634 -29.00 -12.57 -24.44
N SER A 635 -27.97 -12.30 -25.22
CA SER A 635 -26.60 -12.80 -25.04
C SER A 635 -25.60 -11.66 -24.87
N TRP A 636 -24.66 -11.83 -23.95
CA TRP A 636 -23.58 -10.88 -23.71
C TRP A 636 -22.41 -11.19 -24.63
N THR A 637 -21.78 -10.13 -25.15
CA THR A 637 -20.53 -10.27 -25.91
C THR A 637 -19.39 -10.53 -24.92
N PRO A 638 -18.66 -11.65 -25.03
CA PRO A 638 -17.51 -11.91 -24.17
C PRO A 638 -16.46 -10.81 -24.32
N VAL A 639 -15.83 -10.42 -23.22
CA VAL A 639 -14.82 -9.34 -23.19
C VAL A 639 -13.69 -9.58 -24.20
N GLU A 640 -13.26 -10.83 -24.33
CA GLU A 640 -12.21 -11.25 -25.29
C GLU A 640 -12.60 -11.04 -26.76
N LYS A 641 -13.91 -10.97 -27.05
CA LYS A 641 -14.45 -10.80 -28.41
C LYS A 641 -14.80 -9.35 -28.74
N LEU A 642 -14.67 -8.42 -27.79
CA LEU A 642 -14.86 -7.00 -28.06
C LEU A 642 -13.76 -6.46 -28.97
N ASP A 643 -14.13 -5.58 -29.90
CA ASP A 643 -13.12 -4.83 -30.64
C ASP A 643 -12.41 -3.80 -29.74
N GLY A 644 -11.18 -3.43 -30.11
CA GLY A 644 -10.37 -2.52 -29.29
C GLY A 644 -10.99 -1.15 -29.06
N THR A 645 -11.87 -0.67 -29.94
CA THR A 645 -12.55 0.62 -29.76
C THR A 645 -13.65 0.50 -28.71
N THR A 646 -14.45 -0.57 -28.78
CA THR A 646 -15.50 -0.83 -27.78
C THR A 646 -14.90 -1.06 -26.41
N LYS A 647 -13.82 -1.84 -26.31
CA LYS A 647 -13.09 -2.04 -25.05
C LYS A 647 -12.58 -0.73 -24.47
N ALA A 648 -11.90 0.09 -25.27
CA ALA A 648 -11.41 1.40 -24.82
C ALA A 648 -12.52 2.36 -24.38
N ARG A 649 -13.71 2.29 -25.01
CA ARG A 649 -14.87 3.09 -24.61
C ARG A 649 -15.46 2.65 -23.27
N LEU A 650 -15.57 1.34 -23.04
CA LEU A 650 -16.01 0.78 -21.76
C LEU A 650 -15.02 1.17 -20.65
N ASP A 651 -13.73 0.90 -20.84
CA ASP A 651 -12.68 1.24 -19.88
C ASP A 651 -12.65 2.74 -19.58
N GLY A 652 -12.74 3.59 -20.60
CA GLY A 652 -12.76 5.04 -20.45
C GLY A 652 -14.02 5.57 -19.77
N ALA A 653 -15.20 5.01 -20.05
CA ALA A 653 -16.44 5.40 -19.40
C ALA A 653 -16.47 4.97 -17.93
N THR A 654 -16.02 3.76 -17.62
CA THR A 654 -15.89 3.28 -16.23
C THR A 654 -14.84 4.09 -15.47
N GLY A 655 -13.69 4.39 -16.08
CA GLY A 655 -12.66 5.24 -15.49
C GLY A 655 -13.15 6.64 -15.16
N GLN A 656 -13.87 7.29 -16.09
CA GLN A 656 -14.47 8.61 -15.82
C GLN A 656 -15.49 8.55 -14.69
N LEU A 657 -16.36 7.52 -14.69
CA LEU A 657 -17.33 7.34 -13.62
C LEU A 657 -16.64 7.13 -12.26
N LEU A 658 -15.53 6.41 -12.22
CA LEU A 658 -14.72 6.26 -11.00
C LEU A 658 -14.12 7.59 -10.54
N GLU A 659 -13.61 8.42 -11.44
CA GLU A 659 -13.14 9.78 -11.10
C GLU A 659 -14.26 10.65 -10.52
N ASP A 660 -15.46 10.57 -11.07
CA ASP A 660 -16.63 11.31 -10.60
C ASP A 660 -17.16 10.78 -9.25
N LEU A 661 -16.97 9.49 -8.97
CA LEU A 661 -17.31 8.85 -7.68
C LEU A 661 -16.23 9.06 -6.61
N ALA A 662 -14.98 9.34 -6.98
CA ALA A 662 -13.86 9.47 -6.06
C ALA A 662 -14.06 10.47 -4.90
N PRO A 663 -14.82 11.58 -5.06
CA PRO A 663 -15.11 12.47 -3.93
C PRO A 663 -16.13 11.95 -2.92
N VAL A 664 -16.91 10.90 -3.25
CA VAL A 664 -18.01 10.41 -2.39
C VAL A 664 -17.53 9.97 -1.01
N PRO A 665 -16.44 9.17 -0.88
CA PRO A 665 -15.89 8.81 0.43
C PRO A 665 -15.52 10.02 1.29
N ASP A 666 -14.74 10.96 0.76
CA ASP A 666 -14.28 12.14 1.50
C ASP A 666 -15.45 13.04 1.94
N LEU A 667 -16.46 13.21 1.08
CA LEU A 667 -17.64 14.02 1.35
C LEU A 667 -18.51 13.46 2.47
N LEU A 668 -18.53 12.14 2.65
CA LEU A 668 -19.38 11.45 3.62
C LEU A 668 -18.60 10.75 4.72
N GLU A 669 -17.31 11.02 4.82
CA GLU A 669 -16.44 10.49 5.86
C GLU A 669 -16.96 10.89 7.25
N ILE A 670 -16.99 9.91 8.14
CA ILE A 670 -17.37 10.11 9.53
C ILE A 670 -16.25 10.87 10.22
N ARG A 671 -16.53 12.12 10.58
CA ARG A 671 -15.57 12.97 11.30
C ARG A 671 -15.98 13.09 12.76
N LYS A 672 -15.03 12.97 13.68
CA LYS A 672 -15.29 13.16 15.13
C LYS A 672 -15.61 14.60 15.52
N SER A 673 -15.53 15.51 14.56
CA SER A 673 -16.00 16.89 14.70
C SER A 673 -17.52 17.04 14.58
N ALA A 674 -18.25 16.02 14.09
CA ALA A 674 -19.71 16.01 13.95
C ALA A 674 -20.45 16.05 15.29
#